data_AF-A0A8C2Q8I9-F1
#
_entry.id   AF-A0A8C2Q8I9-F1
#
_cell.length_a   1.000
_cell.length_b   1.000
_cell.length_c   1.000
_cell.angle_alpha   90.00
_cell.angle_beta   90.00
_cell.angle_gamma   90.00
#
_symmetry.space_group_name_H-M   'P 1'
#
loop_
_entity.id
_entity.type
_entity.pdbx_description
1 polymer ?
#
loop_
_entity_poly.entity_id
_entity_poly.type
_entity_poly.pdbx_seq_one_letter_code
_entity_poly.pdbx_strand_id
1 'polypeptide(L)'
;MVIIFFFLYHGSTSLKFITVPWCTINTMVYEYSNPSVALSYLCSISLLISDVSKHIEELDEDLAITYSQTATVLPHARYDCTLAFCRAEQDVSGPLQDNAKHCDQCFCYICDKLASTCELWTIPGICHCNAHKHSVYWKALRDKSLMGFLHELNFTFDPLDMDSDLRLAETSLQKFAGSLAMKYATFLLGFESPNHSANCRCTCHRNINSNTQSQTIGCKGCYQHHFKMLEYDYTVVSQHIKMFLNEAMKGNPKACVVMLLGAIKLFVSHTTPGIIQAANTVSETVSKLLWRFMTKVWTILVGFDFSGSFIKQLETFYHKLPRPSNCTLPKSLSVLPWDDPLLSAVMKGQNITGERQAKGRRHQVLFEPLVVIQARVCKLQQQNKYRELARYLKVVKSINNPTLQRMKDLVPLYLCKDGDYSGAVCHMLSLMPGATCHASRLTPQQFRAYLRILTSGHAPDVAQEFDAGNGHMIIPDPLLSTKWTPIEGSNSFKMIEVLKFALRVLDCNTIVFADSETWVYLLSVVSSNFTTPDGVPVGAFYAEPDVTYQTVTRDAASAILEELTTTSRIQIPKAFERGYPDQARLLLATQALVLRIFHSQLKPILGIIMCFKFNRWALRWFFYSLLVRPDVLHYLLCCLLEELSDERYQLLQRKWSETEHSLVAYFLCMYFWENSMVLDLNTYPTNSLLATWNESHNPWQLSLKLYLECNVAKLTPEKRKILHLIQQQGK
;
A
#
# COMPACT_ATOMS: atom_id res chain seq x y z
N MET A 1 -25.52 -15.17 46.43
CA MET A 1 -24.71 -13.94 46.52
C MET A 1 -25.53 -12.92 47.28
N VAL A 2 -25.10 -12.55 48.49
CA VAL A 2 -25.79 -11.53 49.31
C VAL A 2 -25.22 -10.18 48.91
N ILE A 3 -26.06 -9.29 48.39
CA ILE A 3 -25.72 -7.87 48.22
C ILE A 3 -26.41 -7.14 49.36
N ILE A 4 -25.62 -6.55 50.26
CA ILE A 4 -26.12 -5.70 51.34
C ILE A 4 -26.08 -4.25 50.84
N PHE A 5 -27.22 -3.57 50.83
CA PHE A 5 -27.30 -2.13 50.60
C PHE A 5 -27.27 -1.40 51.94
N PHE A 6 -26.35 -0.45 52.10
CA PHE A 6 -26.40 0.51 53.21
C PHE A 6 -27.08 1.80 52.73
N PHE A 7 -28.18 2.17 53.39
CA PHE A 7 -28.74 3.52 53.31
C PHE A 7 -28.34 4.28 54.57
N LEU A 8 -27.50 5.30 54.42
CA LEU A 8 -27.26 6.29 55.48
C LEU A 8 -28.06 7.55 55.14
N TYR A 9 -29.08 7.82 55.94
CA TYR A 9 -29.87 9.05 55.87
C TYR A 9 -29.20 10.08 56.79
N HIS A 10 -28.57 11.10 56.20
CA HIS A 10 -28.36 12.38 56.88
C HIS A 10 -28.45 13.50 55.84
N GLY A 11 -29.18 14.55 56.21
CA GLY A 11 -29.74 15.56 55.31
C GLY A 11 -28.76 16.25 54.35
N SER A 12 -29.35 16.69 53.23
CA SER A 12 -28.81 17.64 52.24
C SER A 12 -27.94 17.05 51.11
N THR A 13 -28.64 16.61 50.05
CA THR A 13 -28.27 16.64 48.61
C THR A 13 -26.82 16.33 48.22
N SER A 14 -26.46 15.06 48.04
CA SER A 14 -25.86 14.51 46.81
C SER A 14 -25.76 12.97 46.89
N LEU A 15 -26.23 12.26 45.86
CA LEU A 15 -26.07 10.81 45.70
C LEU A 15 -24.71 10.53 45.05
N LYS A 16 -23.85 9.73 45.70
CA LYS A 16 -22.67 9.12 45.06
C LYS A 16 -22.88 7.60 44.96
N PHE A 17 -22.82 7.09 43.73
CA PHE A 17 -22.81 5.66 43.45
C PHE A 17 -21.35 5.16 43.42
N ILE A 18 -21.04 4.08 44.13
CA ILE A 18 -19.78 3.34 43.98
C ILE A 18 -20.14 1.90 43.61
N THR A 19 -19.77 1.50 42.39
CA THR A 19 -19.76 0.11 41.94
C THR A 19 -18.32 -0.40 41.95
N VAL A 20 -18.06 -1.50 42.65
CA VAL A 20 -16.76 -2.20 42.59
C VAL A 20 -16.95 -3.47 41.75
N PRO A 21 -16.28 -3.62 40.58
CA PRO A 21 -16.36 -4.83 39.77
C PRO A 21 -15.52 -5.97 40.37
N TRP A 22 -16.00 -7.20 40.19
CA TRP A 22 -15.35 -8.44 40.62
C TRP A 22 -14.13 -8.76 39.73
N CYS A 23 -13.04 -8.02 39.89
CA CYS A 23 -11.76 -8.35 39.24
C CYS A 23 -10.58 -7.66 39.94
N THR A 24 -10.26 -8.06 41.19
CA THR A 24 -8.91 -7.85 41.76
C THR A 24 -8.59 -8.79 42.92
N ILE A 25 -8.69 -10.11 42.72
CA ILE A 25 -7.98 -11.08 43.59
C ILE A 25 -7.42 -12.19 42.70
N ASN A 26 -6.37 -11.87 41.93
CA ASN A 26 -5.43 -12.91 41.48
C ASN A 26 -4.05 -12.38 41.09
N THR A 27 -3.60 -11.27 41.67
CA THR A 27 -2.25 -10.75 41.36
C THR A 27 -1.67 -9.93 42.51
N MET A 28 -1.47 -10.58 43.66
CA MET A 28 -0.41 -10.22 44.61
C MET A 28 0.07 -11.49 45.34
N VAL A 29 0.62 -12.43 44.57
CA VAL A 29 1.61 -13.38 45.08
C VAL A 29 2.78 -13.30 44.11
N TYR A 30 3.67 -12.35 44.36
CA TYR A 30 5.11 -12.41 44.15
C TYR A 30 5.67 -11.04 44.46
N GLU A 31 5.88 -10.77 45.75
CA GLU A 31 7.11 -10.18 46.29
C GLU A 31 6.94 -10.01 47.80
N TYR A 32 8.03 -10.24 48.52
CA TYR A 32 8.24 -10.21 49.97
C TYR A 32 8.21 -11.54 50.74
N SER A 33 9.43 -11.93 51.06
CA SER A 33 9.93 -12.98 51.93
C SER A 33 9.60 -12.70 53.40
N ASN A 34 8.71 -13.48 54.03
CA ASN A 34 8.72 -13.69 55.48
C ASN A 34 7.85 -14.90 55.92
N PRO A 35 8.34 -15.90 56.68
CA PRO A 35 7.58 -17.13 56.98
C PRO A 35 6.52 -17.05 58.09
N SER A 36 6.14 -15.86 58.58
CA SER A 36 5.25 -15.72 59.75
C SER A 36 3.82 -15.24 59.45
N VAL A 37 3.46 -15.00 58.19
CA VAL A 37 2.10 -14.53 57.81
C VAL A 37 1.25 -15.63 57.14
N ALA A 38 1.84 -16.79 56.84
CA ALA A 38 1.14 -17.92 56.21
C ALA A 38 0.29 -18.78 57.17
N LEU A 39 0.36 -18.56 58.49
CA LEU A 39 -0.32 -19.39 59.50
C LEU A 39 -1.62 -18.78 60.08
N SER A 40 -2.00 -17.55 59.75
CA SER A 40 -3.28 -16.96 60.23
C SER A 40 -4.43 -17.06 59.23
N TYR A 41 -4.18 -17.42 57.97
CA TYR A 41 -5.22 -17.50 56.93
C TYR A 41 -5.70 -18.93 56.64
N LEU A 42 -5.02 -19.97 57.14
CA LEU A 42 -5.44 -21.36 56.99
C LEU A 42 -6.28 -21.90 58.15
N CYS A 43 -6.50 -21.11 59.22
CA CYS A 43 -7.36 -21.52 60.34
C CYS A 43 -8.81 -21.02 60.23
N SER A 44 -9.13 -20.13 59.28
CA SER A 44 -10.45 -19.46 59.21
C SER A 44 -11.41 -20.00 58.14
N ILE A 45 -11.00 -21.01 57.35
CA ILE A 45 -11.86 -21.66 56.35
C ILE A 45 -12.24 -23.09 56.77
N SER A 46 -11.52 -23.70 57.73
CA SER A 46 -11.84 -25.03 58.25
C SER A 46 -12.93 -25.05 59.34
N LEU A 47 -13.43 -23.89 59.78
CA LEU A 47 -14.45 -23.77 60.84
C LEU A 47 -15.86 -23.39 60.34
N LEU A 48 -16.07 -23.29 59.03
CA LEU A 48 -17.38 -22.96 58.44
C LEU A 48 -18.11 -24.16 57.81
N ILE A 49 -17.58 -25.38 57.97
CA ILE A 49 -18.22 -26.62 57.47
C ILE A 49 -18.66 -27.57 58.61
N SER A 50 -18.44 -27.21 59.89
CA SER A 50 -18.89 -28.04 61.02
C SER A 50 -19.53 -27.20 62.13
N ASP A 51 -20.67 -26.58 61.86
CA ASP A 51 -21.73 -26.46 62.87
C ASP A 51 -23.02 -25.91 62.24
N VAL A 52 -23.73 -26.79 61.53
CA VAL A 52 -25.17 -26.63 61.33
C VAL A 52 -25.85 -27.70 62.16
N SER A 53 -25.75 -27.56 63.48
CA SER A 53 -26.66 -28.23 64.39
C SER A 53 -26.82 -27.43 65.68
N LYS A 54 -28.04 -26.93 65.86
CA LYS A 54 -28.62 -26.40 67.10
C LYS A 54 -27.93 -25.19 67.72
N HIS A 55 -28.33 -24.01 67.24
CA HIS A 55 -28.53 -22.86 68.12
C HIS A 55 -29.93 -22.28 67.84
N ILE A 56 -30.86 -22.58 68.74
CA ILE A 56 -32.01 -21.71 68.99
C ILE A 56 -31.43 -20.62 69.90
N GLU A 57 -31.10 -19.46 69.35
CA GLU A 57 -30.80 -18.28 70.15
C GLU A 57 -32.12 -17.71 70.65
N GLU A 58 -32.19 -17.46 71.96
CA GLU A 58 -33.24 -16.69 72.61
C GLU A 58 -33.35 -15.33 71.91
N LEU A 59 -34.52 -15.07 71.32
CA LEU A 59 -34.87 -13.76 70.79
C LEU A 59 -35.18 -12.83 71.97
N ASP A 60 -34.44 -11.71 72.06
CA ASP A 60 -34.85 -10.54 72.84
C ASP A 60 -36.31 -10.20 72.54
N GLU A 61 -37.13 -10.00 73.59
CA GLU A 61 -38.59 -9.77 73.50
C GLU A 61 -38.99 -8.46 72.77
N ASP A 62 -38.05 -7.68 72.25
CA ASP A 62 -38.30 -6.38 71.61
C ASP A 62 -38.00 -6.32 70.08
N LEU A 63 -37.65 -7.44 69.42
CA LEU A 63 -37.43 -7.46 67.96
C LEU A 63 -38.65 -7.99 67.17
N ALA A 64 -39.59 -7.10 66.85
CA ALA A 64 -40.69 -7.44 65.95
C ALA A 64 -40.25 -7.36 64.47
N ILE A 65 -40.30 -8.49 63.74
CA ILE A 65 -40.20 -8.50 62.27
C ILE A 65 -41.49 -7.88 61.71
N THR A 66 -41.47 -6.59 61.40
CA THR A 66 -42.64 -5.84 60.91
C THR A 66 -42.85 -5.95 59.40
N TYR A 67 -41.84 -6.42 58.65
CA TYR A 67 -41.90 -6.61 57.21
C TYR A 67 -40.90 -7.68 56.78
N SER A 68 -41.36 -8.69 56.04
CA SER A 68 -40.50 -9.64 55.33
C SER A 68 -40.82 -9.57 53.85
N GLN A 69 -39.80 -9.42 53.01
CA GLN A 69 -39.93 -9.47 51.56
C GLN A 69 -39.05 -10.58 51.04
N THR A 70 -39.61 -11.45 50.21
CA THR A 70 -38.86 -12.47 49.50
C THR A 70 -37.88 -11.78 48.54
N ALA A 71 -36.60 -12.15 48.63
CA ALA A 71 -35.59 -11.62 47.72
C ALA A 71 -35.94 -11.96 46.26
N THR A 72 -35.76 -11.01 45.35
CA THR A 72 -35.95 -11.24 43.91
C THR A 72 -34.99 -12.33 43.45
N VAL A 73 -35.53 -13.48 43.02
CA VAL A 73 -34.74 -14.57 42.47
C VAL A 73 -34.20 -14.12 41.12
N LEU A 74 -32.89 -13.95 41.01
CA LEU A 74 -32.23 -13.61 39.74
C LEU A 74 -32.15 -14.84 38.82
N PRO A 75 -32.06 -14.65 37.49
CA PRO A 75 -31.82 -15.74 36.55
C PRO A 75 -30.60 -16.58 36.95
N HIS A 76 -30.77 -17.90 37.05
CA HIS A 76 -29.73 -18.82 37.50
C HIS A 76 -29.81 -20.16 36.77
N ALA A 77 -28.68 -20.86 36.67
CA ALA A 77 -28.68 -22.18 36.05
C ALA A 77 -29.43 -23.16 36.95
N ARG A 78 -30.13 -24.13 36.36
CA ARG A 78 -30.95 -25.10 37.13
C ARG A 78 -30.21 -25.79 38.29
N TYR A 79 -28.93 -26.09 38.14
CA TYR A 79 -28.13 -26.75 39.18
C TYR A 79 -27.77 -25.84 40.38
N ASP A 80 -28.00 -24.53 40.25
CA ASP A 80 -27.85 -23.52 41.32
C ASP A 80 -29.23 -23.11 41.90
N CYS A 81 -30.33 -23.73 41.45
CA CYS A 81 -31.68 -23.48 41.97
C CYS A 81 -31.87 -24.06 43.38
N THR A 82 -32.82 -23.51 44.14
CA THR A 82 -33.23 -24.04 45.45
C THR A 82 -33.96 -25.39 45.34
N LEU A 83 -34.50 -25.73 44.17
CA LEU A 83 -35.07 -27.05 43.90
C LEU A 83 -33.98 -28.12 43.88
N ALA A 84 -34.24 -29.27 44.51
CA ALA A 84 -33.29 -30.39 44.60
C ALA A 84 -32.71 -30.76 43.22
N PHE A 85 -31.38 -30.94 43.14
CA PHE A 85 -30.67 -31.24 41.90
C PHE A 85 -29.72 -32.44 42.08
N CYS A 86 -29.84 -33.43 41.20
CA CYS A 86 -28.98 -34.61 41.18
C CYS A 86 -27.86 -34.42 40.14
N ARG A 87 -26.60 -34.52 40.56
CA ARG A 87 -25.42 -34.42 39.67
C ARG A 87 -25.02 -35.80 39.17
N ALA A 88 -24.85 -35.94 37.86
CA ALA A 88 -24.27 -37.14 37.24
C ALA A 88 -23.45 -36.76 35.99
N GLU A 89 -22.41 -37.54 35.71
CA GLU A 89 -21.58 -37.35 34.51
C GLU A 89 -22.28 -38.01 33.30
N GLN A 90 -22.47 -37.24 32.21
CA GLN A 90 -22.94 -37.72 30.91
C GLN A 90 -24.30 -38.46 30.87
N ASP A 91 -25.11 -38.45 31.94
CA ASP A 91 -26.42 -39.11 31.89
C ASP A 91 -27.45 -38.32 31.07
N VAL A 92 -27.67 -38.82 29.86
CA VAL A 92 -28.66 -38.29 28.91
C VAL A 92 -29.90 -39.18 28.78
N SER A 93 -29.99 -40.30 29.53
CA SER A 93 -31.05 -41.31 29.36
C SER A 93 -32.45 -40.75 29.62
N GLY A 94 -32.55 -39.74 30.49
CA GLY A 94 -33.76 -38.98 30.81
C GLY A 94 -33.53 -38.08 32.02
N PRO A 95 -34.55 -37.33 32.48
CA PRO A 95 -34.40 -36.50 33.66
C PRO A 95 -34.03 -37.32 34.90
N LEU A 96 -32.92 -36.95 35.55
CA LEU A 96 -32.50 -37.58 36.79
C LEU A 96 -33.31 -37.01 37.96
N GLN A 97 -34.10 -37.87 38.60
CA GLN A 97 -34.90 -37.50 39.76
C GLN A 97 -35.74 -36.23 39.47
N ASP A 98 -35.52 -35.16 40.24
CA ASP A 98 -36.25 -33.89 40.16
C ASP A 98 -35.60 -32.85 39.23
N ASN A 99 -34.58 -33.23 38.44
CA ASN A 99 -33.90 -32.30 37.54
C ASN A 99 -34.85 -31.69 36.49
N ALA A 100 -35.91 -32.40 36.11
CA ALA A 100 -36.94 -31.87 35.20
C ALA A 100 -37.67 -30.63 35.75
N LYS A 101 -37.85 -30.52 37.07
CA LYS A 101 -38.53 -29.39 37.70
C LYS A 101 -37.65 -28.14 37.58
N HIS A 102 -38.23 -26.99 37.29
CA HIS A 102 -37.50 -25.71 37.25
C HIS A 102 -38.40 -24.59 37.78
N CYS A 103 -37.83 -23.52 38.31
CA CYS A 103 -38.59 -22.30 38.59
C CYS A 103 -38.62 -21.40 37.35
N ASP A 104 -39.37 -20.29 37.42
CA ASP A 104 -39.53 -19.35 36.31
C ASP A 104 -38.24 -18.61 35.93
N GLN A 105 -37.24 -18.61 36.81
CA GLN A 105 -35.95 -17.94 36.63
C GLN A 105 -34.81 -18.91 36.32
N CYS A 106 -35.09 -20.22 36.25
CA CYS A 106 -34.09 -21.19 35.83
C CYS A 106 -33.80 -21.04 34.34
N PHE A 107 -32.52 -21.02 33.96
CA PHE A 107 -32.10 -21.20 32.58
C PHE A 107 -31.45 -22.56 32.36
N CYS A 108 -31.61 -23.06 31.13
CA CYS A 108 -30.94 -24.24 30.64
C CYS A 108 -29.46 -23.93 30.45
N TYR A 109 -28.60 -24.66 31.18
CA TYR A 109 -27.14 -24.47 31.13
C TYR A 109 -26.56 -24.60 29.72
N ILE A 110 -27.08 -25.53 28.89
CA ILE A 110 -26.60 -25.76 27.52
C ILE A 110 -27.07 -24.68 26.54
N CYS A 111 -28.37 -24.37 26.49
CA CYS A 111 -28.97 -23.44 25.53
C CYS A 111 -28.85 -21.96 25.87
N ASP A 112 -28.52 -21.61 27.12
CA ASP A 112 -28.47 -20.23 27.62
C ASP A 112 -29.82 -19.48 27.45
N LYS A 113 -30.93 -20.20 27.64
CA LYS A 113 -32.31 -19.70 27.58
C LYS A 113 -33.10 -20.23 28.78
N LEU A 114 -34.24 -19.61 29.09
CA LEU A 114 -35.14 -20.10 30.15
C LEU A 114 -35.42 -21.60 30.00
N ALA A 115 -35.40 -22.33 31.11
CA ALA A 115 -35.63 -23.78 31.10
C ALA A 115 -37.00 -24.13 30.50
N SER A 116 -38.01 -23.29 30.74
CA SER A 116 -39.37 -23.40 30.18
C SER A 116 -39.44 -23.30 28.64
N THR A 117 -38.44 -22.69 28.00
CA THR A 117 -38.37 -22.55 26.53
C THR A 117 -37.36 -23.49 25.89
N CYS A 118 -36.74 -24.37 26.69
CA CYS A 118 -35.80 -25.36 26.19
C CYS A 118 -36.55 -26.56 25.63
N GLU A 119 -36.59 -26.68 24.31
CA GLU A 119 -37.22 -27.81 23.60
C GLU A 119 -36.59 -29.16 23.98
N LEU A 120 -35.31 -29.17 24.36
CA LEU A 120 -34.55 -30.37 24.72
C LEU A 120 -34.54 -30.64 26.24
N TRP A 121 -35.36 -29.94 27.03
CA TRP A 121 -35.24 -29.97 28.50
C TRP A 121 -35.30 -31.39 29.09
N THR A 122 -36.33 -32.16 28.71
CA THR A 122 -36.60 -33.51 29.26
C THR A 122 -36.55 -34.63 28.23
N ILE A 123 -36.08 -34.37 27.00
CA ILE A 123 -36.10 -35.37 25.92
C ILE A 123 -35.11 -36.52 26.23
N PRO A 124 -35.57 -37.76 26.38
CA PRO A 124 -34.69 -38.91 26.58
C PRO A 124 -33.63 -39.04 25.47
N GLY A 125 -32.39 -39.34 25.86
CA GLY A 125 -31.23 -39.43 24.97
C GLY A 125 -30.47 -38.11 24.76
N ILE A 126 -31.10 -36.95 25.01
CA ILE A 126 -30.51 -35.61 24.81
C ILE A 126 -30.99 -34.57 25.84
N CYS A 127 -31.45 -35.01 27.02
CA CYS A 127 -32.08 -34.11 27.99
C CYS A 127 -31.10 -33.09 28.57
N HIS A 128 -31.47 -31.81 28.59
CA HIS A 128 -30.63 -30.73 29.13
C HIS A 128 -30.83 -30.49 30.63
N CYS A 129 -31.91 -31.01 31.23
CA CYS A 129 -32.22 -30.79 32.64
C CYS A 129 -31.14 -31.31 33.61
N ASN A 130 -30.32 -32.28 33.20
CA ASN A 130 -29.21 -32.82 33.99
C ASN A 130 -27.91 -32.01 33.87
N ALA A 131 -27.88 -30.99 33.01
CA ALA A 131 -26.65 -30.30 32.65
C ALA A 131 -26.17 -29.33 33.75
N HIS A 132 -24.86 -29.38 34.06
CA HIS A 132 -24.26 -28.56 35.10
C HIS A 132 -22.76 -28.31 34.88
N LYS A 133 -22.22 -27.22 35.47
CA LYS A 133 -20.86 -26.73 35.21
C LYS A 133 -19.71 -27.63 35.68
N HIS A 134 -19.97 -28.51 36.65
CA HIS A 134 -18.94 -29.37 37.25
C HIS A 134 -18.65 -30.62 36.43
N SER A 135 -19.48 -30.90 35.42
CA SER A 135 -19.28 -32.02 34.50
C SER A 135 -18.46 -31.59 33.29
N VAL A 136 -17.47 -32.41 32.93
CA VAL A 136 -16.64 -32.19 31.75
C VAL A 136 -17.47 -32.36 30.48
N TYR A 137 -18.33 -33.39 30.46
CA TYR A 137 -19.23 -33.65 29.33
C TYR A 137 -20.19 -32.48 29.09
N TRP A 138 -20.92 -32.03 30.11
CA TRP A 138 -21.92 -30.96 29.94
C TRP A 138 -21.28 -29.62 29.61
N LYS A 139 -20.09 -29.34 30.15
CA LYS A 139 -19.32 -28.16 29.77
C LYS A 139 -18.90 -28.21 28.30
N ALA A 140 -18.35 -29.33 27.83
CA ALA A 140 -17.98 -29.48 26.42
C ALA A 140 -19.19 -29.37 25.49
N LEU A 141 -20.35 -29.93 25.87
CA LEU A 141 -21.59 -29.80 25.11
C LEU A 141 -22.09 -28.36 25.06
N ARG A 142 -22.03 -27.63 26.18
CA ARG A 142 -22.36 -26.20 26.24
C ARG A 142 -21.43 -25.39 25.34
N ASP A 143 -20.12 -25.60 25.45
CA ASP A 143 -19.12 -24.87 24.67
C ASP A 143 -19.33 -25.10 23.16
N LYS A 144 -19.62 -26.34 22.76
CA LYS A 144 -20.03 -26.69 21.40
C LYS A 144 -21.32 -25.98 20.98
N SER A 145 -22.36 -26.01 21.82
CA SER A 145 -23.64 -25.34 21.54
C SER A 145 -23.48 -23.83 21.43
N LEU A 146 -22.62 -23.23 22.24
CA LEU A 146 -22.33 -21.79 22.19
C LEU A 146 -21.62 -21.42 20.90
N MET A 147 -20.70 -22.21 20.38
CA MET A 147 -20.03 -21.92 19.11
C MET A 147 -20.88 -22.26 17.88
N GLY A 148 -21.86 -23.16 18.03
CA GLY A 148 -22.79 -23.60 17.00
C GLY A 148 -22.12 -23.97 15.69
N PHE A 149 -22.52 -23.35 14.57
CA PHE A 149 -22.04 -23.73 13.24
C PHE A 149 -20.52 -23.49 13.06
N LEU A 150 -19.92 -22.57 13.82
CA LEU A 150 -18.47 -22.36 13.78
C LEU A 150 -17.70 -23.58 14.31
N HIS A 151 -18.23 -24.28 15.33
CA HIS A 151 -17.64 -25.52 15.83
C HIS A 151 -17.74 -26.63 14.78
N GLU A 152 -18.86 -26.74 14.04
CA GLU A 152 -18.98 -27.70 12.92
C GLU A 152 -17.95 -27.42 11.81
N LEU A 153 -17.61 -26.15 11.61
CA LEU A 153 -16.52 -25.74 10.74
C LEU A 153 -15.13 -25.94 11.38
N ASN A 154 -14.99 -26.53 12.56
CA ASN A 154 -13.71 -26.75 13.28
C ASN A 154 -12.98 -25.46 13.69
N PHE A 155 -13.68 -24.35 13.83
CA PHE A 155 -13.13 -23.23 14.59
C PHE A 155 -12.99 -23.64 16.07
N THR A 156 -12.02 -23.06 16.76
CA THR A 156 -11.73 -23.32 18.17
C THR A 156 -11.60 -22.00 18.93
N PHE A 157 -12.64 -21.16 18.81
CA PHE A 157 -12.77 -19.93 19.59
C PHE A 157 -13.03 -20.28 21.06
N ASP A 158 -12.57 -19.43 21.97
CA ASP A 158 -12.97 -19.52 23.38
C ASP A 158 -14.48 -19.18 23.45
N PRO A 159 -15.31 -19.96 24.16
CA PRO A 159 -16.71 -19.61 24.39
C PRO A 159 -16.92 -18.20 24.96
N LEU A 160 -15.93 -17.67 25.71
CA LEU A 160 -15.96 -16.30 26.23
C LEU A 160 -15.75 -15.22 25.14
N ASP A 161 -15.12 -15.59 24.01
CA ASP A 161 -14.87 -14.69 22.88
C ASP A 161 -16.09 -14.59 21.92
N MET A 162 -17.16 -15.36 22.16
CA MET A 162 -18.37 -15.41 21.33
C MET A 162 -19.21 -14.13 21.43
N ASP A 163 -18.80 -13.12 20.66
CA ASP A 163 -19.47 -11.83 20.53
C ASP A 163 -20.44 -11.75 19.33
N SER A 164 -21.07 -10.58 19.14
CA SER A 164 -22.00 -10.33 18.04
C SER A 164 -21.37 -10.52 16.65
N ASP A 165 -20.07 -10.27 16.50
CA ASP A 165 -19.37 -10.41 15.22
C ASP A 165 -19.20 -11.89 14.85
N LEU A 166 -18.84 -12.73 15.83
CA LEU A 166 -18.76 -14.18 15.63
C LEU A 166 -20.15 -14.79 15.37
N ARG A 167 -21.21 -14.30 16.03
CA ARG A 167 -22.59 -14.71 15.76
C ARG A 167 -23.06 -14.34 14.35
N LEU A 168 -22.70 -13.16 13.88
CA LEU A 168 -22.98 -12.73 12.51
C LEU A 168 -22.27 -13.62 11.49
N ALA A 169 -20.99 -13.92 11.74
CA ALA A 169 -20.22 -14.82 10.89
C ALA A 169 -20.82 -16.23 10.85
N GLU A 170 -21.18 -16.79 12.01
CA GLU A 170 -21.85 -18.08 12.17
C GLU A 170 -23.11 -18.16 11.30
N THR A 171 -24.03 -17.21 11.51
CA THR A 171 -25.32 -17.17 10.80
C THR A 171 -25.14 -17.07 9.29
N SER A 172 -24.16 -16.25 8.86
CA SER A 172 -23.90 -16.03 7.44
C SER A 172 -23.27 -17.26 6.77
N LEU A 173 -22.34 -17.93 7.46
CA LEU A 173 -21.72 -19.16 7.00
C LEU A 173 -22.72 -20.31 6.92
N GLN A 174 -23.64 -20.43 7.87
CA GLN A 174 -24.68 -21.46 7.85
C GLN A 174 -25.60 -21.30 6.64
N LYS A 175 -26.08 -20.07 6.38
CA LYS A 175 -26.89 -19.74 5.19
C LYS A 175 -26.11 -19.98 3.89
N PHE A 176 -24.84 -19.60 3.88
CA PHE A 176 -23.97 -19.83 2.73
C PHE A 176 -23.76 -21.32 2.46
N ALA A 177 -23.48 -22.14 3.48
CA ALA A 177 -23.30 -23.57 3.34
C ALA A 177 -24.53 -24.25 2.73
N GLY A 178 -25.74 -23.94 3.23
CA GLY A 178 -26.98 -24.49 2.69
C GLY A 178 -27.22 -24.09 1.23
N SER A 179 -27.06 -22.82 0.88
CA SER A 179 -27.23 -22.35 -0.50
C SER A 179 -26.14 -22.87 -1.45
N LEU A 180 -24.89 -22.96 -0.99
CA LEU A 180 -23.77 -23.51 -1.75
C LEU A 180 -23.97 -24.99 -2.05
N ALA A 181 -24.44 -25.77 -1.09
CA ALA A 181 -24.75 -27.19 -1.27
C ALA A 181 -25.81 -27.40 -2.36
N MET A 182 -26.83 -26.54 -2.44
CA MET A 182 -27.84 -26.59 -3.51
C MET A 182 -27.23 -26.31 -4.89
N LYS A 183 -26.39 -25.27 -5.01
CA LYS A 183 -25.69 -24.99 -6.28
C LYS A 183 -24.74 -26.11 -6.66
N TYR A 184 -24.10 -26.73 -5.68
CA TYR A 184 -23.20 -27.83 -5.88
C TYR A 184 -23.91 -29.10 -6.35
N ALA A 185 -25.07 -29.42 -5.76
CA ALA A 185 -25.91 -30.52 -6.21
C ALA A 185 -26.35 -30.34 -7.67
N THR A 186 -26.74 -29.13 -8.08
CA THR A 186 -27.05 -28.82 -9.49
C THR A 186 -25.84 -29.05 -10.40
N PHE A 187 -24.64 -28.61 -9.97
CA PHE A 187 -23.40 -28.86 -10.71
C PHE A 187 -23.12 -30.36 -10.88
N LEU A 188 -23.30 -31.18 -9.83
CA LEU A 188 -23.05 -32.62 -9.87
C LEU A 188 -24.01 -33.41 -10.77
N LEU A 189 -25.21 -32.88 -11.05
CA LEU A 189 -26.14 -33.51 -12.00
C LEU A 189 -25.60 -33.48 -13.44
N GLY A 190 -24.77 -32.49 -13.78
CA GLY A 190 -24.35 -32.22 -15.15
C GLY A 190 -25.53 -31.85 -16.07
N PHE A 191 -25.24 -31.53 -17.32
CA PHE A 191 -26.25 -31.41 -18.36
C PHE A 191 -25.88 -32.26 -19.57
N GLU A 192 -26.89 -32.81 -20.24
CA GLU A 192 -26.70 -33.59 -21.45
C GLU A 192 -26.42 -32.63 -22.62
N SER A 193 -25.28 -32.80 -23.30
CA SER A 193 -24.98 -32.06 -24.52
C SER A 193 -25.86 -32.57 -25.66
N PRO A 194 -26.72 -31.75 -26.29
CA PRO A 194 -27.65 -32.24 -27.32
C PRO A 194 -27.00 -32.63 -28.65
N ASN A 195 -25.68 -32.44 -28.83
CA ASN A 195 -25.02 -32.54 -30.13
C ASN A 195 -23.93 -33.60 -30.22
N HIS A 196 -24.29 -34.88 -30.04
CA HIS A 196 -23.48 -36.00 -30.55
C HIS A 196 -24.30 -37.01 -31.38
N SER A 197 -25.31 -36.57 -32.14
CA SER A 197 -25.82 -37.36 -33.26
C SER A 197 -24.87 -37.30 -34.47
N ALA A 198 -23.58 -37.53 -34.26
CA ALA A 198 -22.67 -37.73 -35.38
C ALA A 198 -22.99 -39.09 -35.99
N ASN A 199 -23.47 -39.10 -37.24
CA ASN A 199 -23.79 -40.30 -38.02
C ASN A 199 -22.69 -41.37 -37.85
N CYS A 200 -22.91 -42.38 -37.00
CA CYS A 200 -21.98 -43.48 -36.84
C CYS A 200 -21.94 -44.24 -38.17
N ARG A 201 -20.82 -44.15 -38.89
CA ARG A 201 -20.60 -44.85 -40.18
C ARG A 201 -20.30 -46.34 -40.00
N CYS A 202 -20.57 -46.86 -38.82
CA CYS A 202 -20.38 -48.25 -38.47
C CYS A 202 -21.46 -49.11 -39.13
N THR A 203 -21.06 -50.29 -39.61
CA THR A 203 -21.98 -51.26 -40.23
C THR A 203 -23.00 -51.82 -39.23
N CYS A 204 -22.84 -51.57 -37.92
CA CYS A 204 -23.75 -51.94 -36.84
C CYS A 204 -25.18 -51.35 -37.02
N HIS A 205 -25.35 -50.33 -37.89
CA HIS A 205 -26.65 -49.70 -38.19
C HIS A 205 -27.18 -49.93 -39.62
N ARG A 206 -26.49 -50.71 -40.46
CA ARG A 206 -26.80 -50.74 -41.91
C ARG A 206 -28.01 -51.60 -42.29
N ASN A 207 -28.77 -52.14 -41.34
CA ASN A 207 -29.97 -52.90 -41.65
C ASN A 207 -30.99 -52.89 -40.49
N ILE A 208 -31.83 -51.85 -40.43
CA ILE A 208 -33.04 -51.85 -39.61
C ILE A 208 -34.20 -51.43 -40.52
N ASN A 209 -34.70 -52.37 -41.31
CA ASN A 209 -36.05 -52.33 -41.84
C ASN A 209 -36.79 -53.57 -41.33
N SER A 210 -37.94 -53.32 -40.69
CA SER A 210 -38.98 -54.27 -40.26
C SER A 210 -38.72 -55.14 -39.00
N ASN A 211 -39.52 -54.83 -37.97
CA ASN A 211 -40.09 -55.72 -36.95
C ASN A 211 -39.36 -57.04 -36.66
N THR A 212 -38.47 -57.02 -35.68
CA THR A 212 -38.29 -58.09 -34.68
C THR A 212 -37.28 -57.63 -33.63
N GLN A 213 -37.60 -57.85 -32.35
CA GLN A 213 -36.69 -57.65 -31.22
C GLN A 213 -35.44 -58.50 -31.45
N SER A 214 -34.33 -57.89 -31.86
CA SER A 214 -33.02 -58.50 -31.81
C SER A 214 -32.05 -57.57 -31.09
N GLN A 215 -31.50 -58.09 -30.00
CA GLN A 215 -30.46 -57.47 -29.20
C GLN A 215 -29.26 -57.17 -30.12
N THR A 216 -29.03 -55.90 -30.42
CA THR A 216 -27.84 -55.47 -31.15
C THR A 216 -26.65 -55.50 -30.21
N ILE A 217 -25.79 -56.50 -30.41
CA ILE A 217 -24.45 -56.56 -29.82
C ILE A 217 -23.66 -55.37 -30.38
N GLY A 218 -23.57 -54.28 -29.62
CA GLY A 218 -22.91 -53.04 -30.03
C GLY A 218 -21.41 -53.23 -30.27
N CYS A 219 -20.89 -52.65 -31.35
CA CYS A 219 -19.45 -52.62 -31.60
C CYS A 219 -18.76 -51.64 -30.64
N LYS A 220 -17.53 -51.94 -30.18
CA LYS A 220 -16.76 -51.07 -29.26
C LYS A 220 -16.58 -49.63 -29.79
N GLY A 221 -16.55 -49.43 -31.10
CA GLY A 221 -16.49 -48.11 -31.74
C GLY A 221 -17.83 -47.34 -31.76
N CYS A 222 -18.98 -48.06 -31.77
CA CYS A 222 -20.31 -47.45 -31.67
C CYS A 222 -20.51 -46.87 -30.24
N TYR A 223 -19.93 -47.50 -29.20
CA TYR A 223 -20.01 -47.04 -27.80
C TYR A 223 -19.52 -45.60 -27.62
N GLN A 224 -18.36 -45.22 -28.16
CA GLN A 224 -17.81 -43.86 -28.01
C GLN A 224 -18.63 -42.77 -28.71
N HIS A 225 -19.40 -43.11 -29.76
CA HIS A 225 -20.22 -42.16 -30.53
C HIS A 225 -21.65 -42.03 -29.98
N HIS A 226 -22.10 -43.01 -29.19
CA HIS A 226 -23.43 -43.03 -28.56
C HIS A 226 -23.38 -42.87 -27.04
N PHE A 227 -22.20 -42.80 -26.45
CA PHE A 227 -22.06 -42.55 -25.02
C PHE A 227 -22.44 -41.10 -24.72
N LYS A 228 -23.48 -40.93 -23.91
CA LYS A 228 -23.93 -39.62 -23.42
C LYS A 228 -22.80 -39.00 -22.58
N MET A 229 -22.12 -38.00 -23.13
CA MET A 229 -21.18 -37.20 -22.35
C MET A 229 -21.96 -36.15 -21.55
N LEU A 230 -21.83 -36.23 -20.23
CA LEU A 230 -22.30 -35.19 -19.32
C LEU A 230 -21.26 -34.08 -19.28
N GLU A 231 -21.70 -32.85 -19.55
CA GLU A 231 -20.91 -31.64 -19.36
C GLU A 231 -21.20 -31.05 -17.97
N TYR A 232 -20.18 -30.47 -17.35
CA TYR A 232 -20.23 -29.95 -15.98
C TYR A 232 -19.83 -28.47 -15.97
N ASP A 233 -20.77 -27.58 -15.66
CA ASP A 233 -20.51 -26.14 -15.56
C ASP A 233 -20.37 -25.67 -14.10
N TYR A 234 -19.13 -25.33 -13.71
CA TYR A 234 -18.82 -24.83 -12.37
C TYR A 234 -19.09 -23.33 -12.20
N THR A 235 -19.52 -22.62 -13.26
CA THR A 235 -19.70 -21.17 -13.25
C THR A 235 -20.70 -20.70 -12.20
N VAL A 236 -21.84 -21.39 -12.08
CA VAL A 236 -22.89 -21.05 -11.10
C VAL A 236 -22.36 -21.15 -9.67
N VAL A 237 -21.58 -22.18 -9.36
CA VAL A 237 -20.95 -22.37 -8.04
C VAL A 237 -19.90 -21.28 -7.80
N SER A 238 -19.02 -21.04 -8.77
CA SER A 238 -17.98 -20.00 -8.70
C SER A 238 -18.56 -18.60 -8.52
N GLN A 239 -19.65 -18.26 -9.22
CA GLN A 239 -20.34 -16.98 -9.10
C GLN A 239 -20.98 -16.82 -7.72
N HIS A 240 -21.63 -17.86 -7.20
CA HIS A 240 -22.20 -17.84 -5.85
C HIS A 240 -21.13 -17.60 -4.77
N ILE A 241 -19.97 -18.26 -4.89
CA ILE A 241 -18.81 -18.03 -4.00
C ILE A 241 -18.32 -16.57 -4.10
N LYS A 242 -18.21 -16.01 -5.30
CA LYS A 242 -17.81 -14.61 -5.51
C LYS A 242 -18.81 -13.62 -4.93
N MET A 243 -20.10 -13.90 -5.02
CA MET A 243 -21.14 -13.06 -4.41
C MET A 243 -21.01 -13.05 -2.89
N PHE A 244 -20.80 -14.22 -2.28
CA PHE A 244 -20.57 -14.30 -0.83
C PHE A 244 -19.34 -13.50 -0.38
N LEU A 245 -18.23 -13.58 -1.12
CA LEU A 245 -17.04 -12.76 -0.88
C LEU A 245 -17.40 -11.27 -0.84
N ASN A 246 -18.11 -10.79 -1.85
CA ASN A 246 -18.46 -9.37 -1.96
C ASN A 246 -19.38 -8.90 -0.83
N GLU A 247 -20.33 -9.73 -0.41
CA GLU A 247 -21.20 -9.41 0.74
C GLU A 247 -20.42 -9.44 2.07
N ALA A 248 -19.54 -10.43 2.26
CA ALA A 248 -18.70 -10.51 3.46
C ALA A 248 -17.83 -9.25 3.63
N MET A 249 -17.32 -8.70 2.53
CA MET A 249 -16.46 -7.50 2.55
C MET A 249 -17.19 -6.21 2.97
N LYS A 250 -18.53 -6.20 3.02
CA LYS A 250 -19.32 -5.03 3.49
C LYS A 250 -19.50 -5.01 5.02
N GLY A 251 -19.25 -6.13 5.69
CA GLY A 251 -19.49 -6.30 7.12
C GLY A 251 -18.32 -5.85 8.01
N ASN A 252 -18.46 -6.17 9.30
CA ASN A 252 -17.39 -5.94 10.29
C ASN A 252 -16.13 -6.77 9.94
N PRO A 253 -14.91 -6.21 10.05
CA PRO A 253 -13.64 -6.91 9.76
C PRO A 253 -13.45 -8.26 10.49
N LYS A 254 -13.84 -8.34 11.77
CA LYS A 254 -13.73 -9.57 12.57
C LYS A 254 -14.63 -10.67 12.01
N ALA A 255 -15.91 -10.35 11.79
CA ALA A 255 -16.87 -11.26 11.17
C ALA A 255 -16.41 -11.67 9.76
N CYS A 256 -15.95 -10.69 8.97
CA CYS A 256 -15.49 -10.89 7.59
C CYS A 256 -14.38 -11.95 7.51
N VAL A 257 -13.30 -11.83 8.28
CA VAL A 257 -12.19 -12.81 8.25
C VAL A 257 -12.67 -14.22 8.58
N VAL A 258 -13.55 -14.38 9.57
CA VAL A 258 -14.12 -15.68 9.95
C VAL A 258 -15.00 -16.22 8.81
N MET A 259 -15.83 -15.37 8.21
CA MET A 259 -16.65 -15.73 7.04
C MET A 259 -15.80 -16.18 5.85
N LEU A 260 -14.70 -15.48 5.55
CA LEU A 260 -13.82 -15.84 4.43
C LEU A 260 -13.12 -17.18 4.67
N LEU A 261 -12.56 -17.39 5.87
CA LEU A 261 -11.90 -18.64 6.23
C LEU A 261 -12.87 -19.82 6.31
N GLY A 262 -14.07 -19.61 6.84
CA GLY A 262 -15.14 -20.60 6.86
C GLY A 262 -15.62 -20.97 5.45
N ALA A 263 -15.80 -19.99 4.57
CA ALA A 263 -16.17 -20.22 3.18
C ALA A 263 -15.09 -21.01 2.43
N ILE A 264 -13.81 -20.71 2.65
CA ILE A 264 -12.69 -21.50 2.13
C ILE A 264 -12.84 -22.97 2.51
N LYS A 265 -13.08 -23.27 3.79
CA LYS A 265 -13.28 -24.66 4.23
C LYS A 265 -14.40 -25.34 3.45
N LEU A 266 -15.53 -24.66 3.26
CA LEU A 266 -16.70 -25.20 2.57
C LEU A 266 -16.39 -25.54 1.11
N PHE A 267 -15.90 -24.59 0.31
CA PHE A 267 -15.73 -24.82 -1.12
C PHE A 267 -14.49 -25.66 -1.48
N VAL A 268 -13.46 -25.69 -0.63
CA VAL A 268 -12.28 -26.56 -0.85
C VAL A 268 -12.60 -28.03 -0.57
N SER A 269 -13.60 -28.30 0.28
CA SER A 269 -14.01 -29.67 0.64
C SER A 269 -14.98 -30.32 -0.36
N HIS A 270 -15.33 -29.63 -1.45
CA HIS A 270 -16.24 -30.16 -2.47
C HIS A 270 -15.64 -31.34 -3.25
N THR A 271 -16.42 -32.40 -3.44
CA THR A 271 -16.02 -33.66 -4.10
C THR A 271 -16.19 -33.61 -5.63
N THR A 272 -15.12 -33.50 -6.40
CA THR A 272 -15.23 -33.38 -7.87
C THR A 272 -15.87 -34.60 -8.54
N PRO A 273 -16.64 -34.43 -9.64
CA PRO A 273 -17.11 -35.55 -10.47
C PRO A 273 -15.93 -36.43 -10.93
N GLY A 274 -16.16 -37.73 -11.11
CA GLY A 274 -15.13 -38.71 -11.51
C GLY A 274 -14.52 -38.52 -12.92
N ILE A 275 -14.86 -37.45 -13.63
CA ILE A 275 -14.33 -37.12 -14.95
C ILE A 275 -13.10 -36.22 -14.80
N ILE A 276 -11.94 -36.71 -15.26
CA ILE A 276 -10.63 -36.07 -15.10
C ILE A 276 -10.60 -34.62 -15.64
N GLN A 277 -11.23 -34.35 -16.79
CA GLN A 277 -11.23 -33.02 -17.40
C GLN A 277 -12.04 -31.99 -16.59
N ALA A 278 -13.22 -32.37 -16.09
CA ALA A 278 -14.03 -31.52 -15.21
C ALA A 278 -13.31 -31.26 -13.88
N ALA A 279 -12.65 -32.29 -13.31
CA ALA A 279 -11.87 -32.16 -12.09
C ALA A 279 -10.71 -31.15 -12.22
N ASN A 280 -10.02 -31.12 -13.37
CA ASN A 280 -8.93 -30.17 -13.62
C ASN A 280 -9.42 -28.72 -13.70
N THR A 281 -10.50 -28.45 -14.44
CA THR A 281 -11.08 -27.10 -14.58
C THR A 281 -11.61 -26.57 -13.25
N VAL A 282 -12.25 -27.43 -12.45
CA VAL A 282 -12.71 -27.08 -11.09
C VAL A 282 -11.52 -26.79 -10.18
N SER A 283 -10.48 -27.61 -10.21
CA SER A 283 -9.26 -27.42 -9.41
C SER A 283 -8.58 -26.08 -9.70
N GLU A 284 -8.48 -25.69 -10.96
CA GLU A 284 -7.93 -24.38 -11.35
C GLU A 284 -8.80 -23.22 -10.84
N THR A 285 -10.12 -23.32 -11.01
CA THR A 285 -11.07 -22.30 -10.56
C THR A 285 -11.07 -22.14 -9.04
N VAL A 286 -11.07 -23.25 -8.30
CA VAL A 286 -10.97 -23.28 -6.84
C VAL A 286 -9.65 -22.66 -6.39
N SER A 287 -8.53 -22.97 -7.06
CA SER A 287 -7.22 -22.38 -6.75
C SER A 287 -7.22 -20.85 -6.93
N LYS A 288 -7.83 -20.34 -8.00
CA LYS A 288 -7.99 -18.89 -8.23
C LYS A 288 -8.88 -18.23 -7.16
N LEU A 289 -10.01 -18.86 -6.80
CA LEU A 289 -10.90 -18.36 -5.74
C LEU A 289 -10.19 -18.35 -4.38
N LEU A 290 -9.46 -19.41 -4.07
CA LEU A 290 -8.70 -19.56 -2.83
C LEU A 290 -7.68 -18.43 -2.67
N TRP A 291 -6.90 -18.13 -3.72
CA TRP A 291 -5.99 -16.98 -3.72
C TRP A 291 -6.71 -15.65 -3.54
N ARG A 292 -7.87 -15.46 -4.18
CA ARG A 292 -8.67 -14.23 -4.05
C ARG A 292 -9.18 -14.03 -2.62
N PHE A 293 -9.68 -15.08 -1.97
CA PHE A 293 -10.14 -15.01 -0.58
C PHE A 293 -8.97 -14.75 0.38
N MET A 294 -7.86 -15.50 0.23
CA MET A 294 -6.67 -15.32 1.07
C MET A 294 -6.07 -13.92 0.94
N THR A 295 -6.06 -13.35 -0.26
CA THR A 295 -5.64 -11.96 -0.49
C THR A 295 -6.43 -11.00 0.38
N LYS A 296 -7.76 -11.17 0.44
CA LYS A 296 -8.63 -10.34 1.28
C LYS A 296 -8.42 -10.59 2.78
N VAL A 297 -8.26 -11.85 3.20
CA VAL A 297 -7.91 -12.19 4.58
C VAL A 297 -6.64 -11.47 5.00
N TRP A 298 -5.56 -11.56 4.22
CA TRP A 298 -4.29 -10.87 4.52
C TRP A 298 -4.44 -9.34 4.60
N THR A 299 -5.19 -8.74 3.67
CA THR A 299 -5.45 -7.30 3.73
C THR A 299 -6.18 -6.90 5.01
N ILE A 300 -7.20 -7.66 5.44
CA ILE A 300 -7.95 -7.38 6.67
C ILE A 300 -7.05 -7.55 7.90
N LEU A 301 -6.30 -8.65 7.98
CA LEU A 301 -5.39 -8.93 9.11
C LEU A 301 -4.31 -7.87 9.31
N VAL A 302 -3.86 -7.22 8.22
CA VAL A 302 -2.92 -6.10 8.31
C VAL A 302 -3.64 -4.79 8.63
N GLY A 303 -4.78 -4.56 7.99
CA GLY A 303 -5.56 -3.32 8.04
C GLY A 303 -6.13 -3.02 9.41
N PHE A 304 -6.58 -4.04 10.14
CA PHE A 304 -7.27 -3.91 11.42
C PHE A 304 -6.46 -4.50 12.57
N ASP A 305 -6.70 -3.97 13.77
CA ASP A 305 -6.00 -4.42 14.96
C ASP A 305 -6.85 -5.50 15.65
N PHE A 306 -6.29 -6.71 15.73
CA PHE A 306 -6.92 -7.87 16.35
C PHE A 306 -6.12 -8.31 17.58
N SER A 307 -6.78 -8.94 18.56
CA SER A 307 -6.09 -9.53 19.70
C SER A 307 -5.19 -10.69 19.27
N GLY A 308 -4.05 -10.85 19.93
CA GLY A 308 -3.13 -11.97 19.65
C GLY A 308 -3.77 -13.35 19.87
N SER A 309 -4.72 -13.47 20.82
CA SER A 309 -5.50 -14.70 21.04
C SER A 309 -6.35 -15.05 19.82
N PHE A 310 -7.05 -14.07 19.25
CA PHE A 310 -7.89 -14.24 18.08
C PHE A 310 -7.08 -14.68 16.86
N ILE A 311 -5.96 -14.01 16.57
CA ILE A 311 -5.06 -14.39 15.47
C ILE A 311 -4.56 -15.83 15.62
N LYS A 312 -4.20 -16.24 16.85
CA LYS A 312 -3.74 -17.61 17.11
C LYS A 312 -4.84 -18.66 16.89
N GLN A 313 -6.08 -18.35 17.24
CA GLN A 313 -7.23 -19.21 16.96
C GLN A 313 -7.47 -19.35 15.44
N LEU A 314 -7.36 -18.25 14.68
CA LEU A 314 -7.45 -18.27 13.21
C LEU A 314 -6.30 -19.06 12.55
N GLU A 315 -5.07 -18.90 13.06
CA GLU A 315 -3.91 -19.67 12.60
C GLU A 315 -4.11 -21.17 12.82
N THR A 316 -4.64 -21.53 13.98
CA THR A 316 -4.97 -22.93 14.33
C THR A 316 -6.03 -23.51 13.39
N PHE A 317 -7.05 -22.72 13.05
CA PHE A 317 -8.04 -23.10 12.05
C PHE A 317 -7.40 -23.27 10.66
N TYR A 318 -6.57 -22.31 10.24
CA TYR A 318 -5.92 -22.32 8.92
C TYR A 318 -5.04 -23.57 8.73
N HIS A 319 -4.32 -24.01 9.77
CA HIS A 319 -3.55 -25.23 9.74
C HIS A 319 -4.39 -26.50 9.54
N LYS A 320 -5.66 -26.49 9.95
CA LYS A 320 -6.60 -27.61 9.81
C LYS A 320 -7.33 -27.62 8.47
N LEU A 321 -7.16 -26.60 7.63
CA LEU A 321 -7.85 -26.53 6.34
C LEU A 321 -7.36 -27.63 5.38
N PRO A 322 -8.28 -28.28 4.65
CA PRO A 322 -7.90 -29.21 3.59
C PRO A 322 -7.12 -28.46 2.50
N ARG A 323 -6.07 -29.09 1.96
CA ARG A 323 -5.24 -28.49 0.91
C ARG A 323 -5.47 -29.20 -0.42
N PRO A 324 -5.89 -28.47 -1.47
CA PRO A 324 -5.87 -29.00 -2.83
C PRO A 324 -4.46 -29.47 -3.21
N SER A 325 -4.37 -30.48 -4.08
CA SER A 325 -3.09 -31.04 -4.56
C SER A 325 -2.19 -30.00 -5.23
N ASN A 326 -2.76 -28.97 -5.87
CA ASN A 326 -2.03 -27.90 -6.57
C ASN A 326 -1.93 -26.59 -5.76
N CYS A 327 -2.16 -26.63 -4.45
CA CYS A 327 -2.19 -25.42 -3.62
C CYS A 327 -0.79 -24.85 -3.37
N THR A 328 -0.55 -23.61 -3.84
CA THR A 328 0.71 -22.87 -3.63
C THR A 328 0.68 -21.95 -2.40
N LEU A 329 -0.38 -22.02 -1.59
CA LEU A 329 -0.51 -21.13 -0.45
C LEU A 329 0.49 -21.45 0.67
N PRO A 330 0.87 -20.43 1.46
CA PRO A 330 1.78 -20.62 2.59
C PRO A 330 1.23 -21.62 3.62
N LYS A 331 2.12 -22.23 4.41
CA LYS A 331 1.69 -23.22 5.42
C LYS A 331 1.00 -22.59 6.63
N SER A 332 1.12 -21.28 6.79
CA SER A 332 0.63 -20.40 7.86
C SER A 332 -0.10 -19.19 7.27
N LEU A 333 -0.88 -18.43 8.05
CA LEU A 333 -1.43 -17.16 7.54
C LEU A 333 -0.31 -16.19 7.13
N SER A 334 0.89 -16.32 7.70
CA SER A 334 2.11 -15.62 7.24
C SER A 334 1.99 -14.09 7.30
N VAL A 335 1.23 -13.58 8.27
CA VAL A 335 1.11 -12.15 8.59
C VAL A 335 1.74 -11.92 9.95
N LEU A 336 2.78 -11.10 10.03
CA LEU A 336 3.36 -10.73 11.32
C LEU A 336 2.44 -9.72 12.04
N PRO A 337 2.12 -9.92 13.32
CA PRO A 337 1.47 -8.88 14.11
C PRO A 337 2.29 -7.59 14.15
N TRP A 338 1.64 -6.43 14.32
CA TRP A 338 2.33 -5.13 14.40
C TRP A 338 3.27 -5.00 15.62
N ASP A 339 3.02 -5.78 16.66
CA ASP A 339 3.82 -5.90 17.88
C ASP A 339 4.89 -7.01 17.81
N ASP A 340 5.03 -7.70 16.67
CA ASP A 340 6.12 -8.66 16.45
C ASP A 340 7.48 -8.01 16.75
N PRO A 341 8.37 -8.63 17.55
CA PRO A 341 9.63 -8.01 17.96
C PRO A 341 10.55 -7.61 16.82
N LEU A 342 10.58 -8.37 15.71
CA LEU A 342 11.43 -8.06 14.56
C LEU A 342 10.83 -6.90 13.76
N LEU A 343 9.53 -6.98 13.44
CA LEU A 343 8.83 -5.92 12.73
C LEU A 343 8.83 -4.60 13.52
N SER A 344 8.50 -4.66 14.82
CA SER A 344 8.48 -3.49 15.71
C SER A 344 9.86 -2.83 15.80
N ALA A 345 10.94 -3.62 15.88
CA ALA A 345 12.30 -3.09 15.88
C ALA A 345 12.66 -2.37 14.57
N VAL A 346 12.20 -2.89 13.42
CA VAL A 346 12.35 -2.23 12.11
C VAL A 346 11.57 -0.92 12.07
N MET A 347 10.28 -0.94 12.47
CA MET A 347 9.44 0.26 12.48
C MET A 347 10.02 1.37 13.37
N LYS A 348 10.56 1.00 14.53
CA LYS A 348 11.24 1.91 15.47
C LYS A 348 12.64 2.36 15.00
N GLY A 349 13.19 1.79 13.93
CA GLY A 349 14.52 2.08 13.43
C GLY A 349 15.67 1.47 14.25
N GLN A 350 15.36 0.57 15.19
CA GLN A 350 16.35 -0.16 15.99
C GLN A 350 17.00 -1.30 15.19
N ASN A 351 16.33 -1.77 14.13
CA ASN A 351 16.84 -2.76 13.20
C ASN A 351 16.79 -2.23 11.77
N ILE A 352 17.95 -1.87 11.21
CA ILE A 352 18.08 -1.33 9.84
C ILE A 352 18.40 -2.40 8.80
N THR A 353 18.58 -3.67 9.19
CA THR A 353 18.90 -4.77 8.28
C THR A 353 17.68 -5.63 7.97
N GLY A 354 16.65 -5.58 8.82
CA GLY A 354 15.51 -6.50 8.77
C GLY A 354 15.87 -7.93 9.19
N GLU A 355 17.02 -8.10 9.85
CA GLU A 355 17.54 -9.41 10.23
C GLU A 355 17.87 -9.46 11.72
N ARG A 356 17.64 -10.61 12.35
CA ARG A 356 17.98 -10.84 13.75
C ARG A 356 18.67 -12.19 13.89
N GLN A 357 19.90 -12.16 14.40
CA GLN A 357 20.59 -13.34 14.93
C GLN A 357 20.63 -13.24 16.46
N ALA A 358 19.95 -14.14 17.15
CA ALA A 358 20.08 -14.29 18.59
C ALA A 358 20.94 -15.53 18.87
N LYS A 359 21.87 -15.44 19.84
CA LYS A 359 22.73 -16.58 20.23
C LYS A 359 21.84 -17.81 20.53
N GLY A 360 22.08 -18.90 19.81
CA GLY A 360 21.33 -20.16 19.96
C GLY A 360 19.98 -20.24 19.23
N ARG A 361 19.53 -19.21 18.50
CA ARG A 361 18.31 -19.26 17.67
C ARG A 361 18.64 -19.16 16.18
N ARG A 362 17.76 -19.71 15.34
CA ARG A 362 17.86 -19.59 13.87
C ARG A 362 17.82 -18.11 13.47
N HIS A 363 18.63 -17.77 12.46
CA HIS A 363 18.61 -16.45 11.81
C HIS A 363 17.20 -16.15 11.31
N GLN A 364 16.67 -15.00 11.70
CA GLN A 364 15.36 -14.51 11.30
C GLN A 364 15.53 -13.36 10.33
N VAL A 365 14.74 -13.37 9.25
CA VAL A 365 14.72 -12.35 8.22
C VAL A 365 13.28 -11.87 8.07
N LEU A 366 13.07 -10.55 7.99
CA LEU A 366 11.76 -9.97 7.75
C LEU A 366 11.31 -10.31 6.33
N PHE A 367 10.49 -11.34 6.22
CA PHE A 367 10.00 -11.88 4.96
C PHE A 367 8.48 -11.95 4.98
N GLU A 368 7.83 -11.25 4.05
CA GLU A 368 6.37 -11.21 3.97
C GLU A 368 5.89 -11.43 2.53
N PRO A 369 4.70 -12.03 2.33
CA PRO A 369 4.06 -12.13 1.01
C PRO A 369 3.80 -10.74 0.42
N LEU A 370 3.87 -10.61 -0.91
CA LEU A 370 3.68 -9.32 -1.60
C LEU A 370 2.36 -8.62 -1.21
N VAL A 371 1.26 -9.37 -1.06
CA VAL A 371 -0.04 -8.83 -0.66
C VAL A 371 0.00 -8.22 0.74
N VAL A 372 0.74 -8.82 1.67
CA VAL A 372 0.93 -8.31 3.03
C VAL A 372 1.75 -7.02 2.98
N ILE A 373 2.81 -6.99 2.16
CA ILE A 373 3.61 -5.78 1.94
C ILE A 373 2.73 -4.65 1.40
N GLN A 374 1.91 -4.91 0.38
CA GLN A 374 0.97 -3.92 -0.18
C GLN A 374 0.00 -3.40 0.88
N ALA A 375 -0.62 -4.30 1.65
CA ALA A 375 -1.54 -3.90 2.72
C ALA A 375 -0.87 -3.03 3.80
N ARG A 376 0.39 -3.33 4.16
CA ARG A 376 1.16 -2.50 5.11
C ARG A 376 1.48 -1.13 4.53
N VAL A 377 1.90 -1.07 3.27
CA VAL A 377 2.14 0.19 2.55
C VAL A 377 0.88 1.04 2.59
N CYS A 378 -0.29 0.46 2.27
CA CYS A 378 -1.56 1.18 2.33
C CYS A 378 -1.89 1.70 3.73
N LYS A 379 -1.80 0.85 4.77
CA LYS A 379 -2.11 1.28 6.14
C LYS A 379 -1.18 2.39 6.62
N LEU A 380 0.13 2.29 6.34
CA LEU A 380 1.09 3.31 6.75
C LEU A 380 0.92 4.63 5.98
N GLN A 381 0.56 4.58 4.69
CA GLN A 381 0.22 5.77 3.91
C GLN A 381 -1.03 6.47 4.44
N GLN A 382 -2.11 5.72 4.71
CA GLN A 382 -3.34 6.26 5.29
C GLN A 382 -3.13 6.90 6.66
N GLN A 383 -2.16 6.40 7.42
CA GLN A 383 -1.77 6.94 8.73
C GLN A 383 -0.70 8.04 8.66
N ASN A 384 -0.26 8.45 7.46
CA ASN A 384 0.85 9.38 7.23
C ASN A 384 2.17 8.98 7.96
N LYS A 385 2.38 7.68 8.21
CA LYS A 385 3.58 7.14 8.87
C LYS A 385 4.69 6.85 7.86
N TYR A 386 5.14 7.91 7.18
CA TYR A 386 6.06 7.79 6.05
C TYR A 386 7.47 7.33 6.45
N ARG A 387 7.94 7.71 7.65
CA ARG A 387 9.22 7.25 8.19
C ARG A 387 9.26 5.74 8.42
N GLU A 388 8.23 5.21 9.07
CA GLU A 388 8.07 3.79 9.36
C GLU A 388 7.93 3.00 8.05
N LEU A 389 7.18 3.53 7.09
CA LEU A 389 7.02 2.97 5.75
C LEU A 389 8.36 2.87 5.02
N ALA A 390 9.17 3.93 5.03
CA ALA A 390 10.50 3.93 4.42
C ALA A 390 11.42 2.91 5.09
N ARG A 391 11.44 2.82 6.43
CA ARG A 391 12.23 1.83 7.18
C ARG A 391 11.86 0.40 6.80
N TYR A 392 10.56 0.13 6.74
CA TYR A 392 10.03 -1.18 6.39
C TYR A 392 10.41 -1.60 4.96
N LEU A 393 10.16 -0.75 3.96
CA LEU A 393 10.44 -1.05 2.56
C LEU A 393 11.93 -1.23 2.27
N LYS A 394 12.81 -0.51 2.98
CA LYS A 394 14.27 -0.68 2.85
C LYS A 394 14.72 -2.11 3.12
N VAL A 395 14.08 -2.81 4.07
CA VAL A 395 14.60 -4.08 4.60
C VAL A 395 13.75 -5.30 4.31
N VAL A 396 12.43 -5.14 4.10
CA VAL A 396 11.53 -6.28 3.86
C VAL A 396 11.94 -7.06 2.61
N LYS A 397 11.89 -8.39 2.71
CA LYS A 397 12.13 -9.32 1.62
C LYS A 397 10.83 -10.04 1.25
N SER A 398 10.74 -10.45 0.00
CA SER A 398 9.69 -11.32 -0.53
C SER A 398 10.27 -12.19 -1.63
N ILE A 399 9.47 -13.08 -2.21
CA ILE A 399 9.85 -13.80 -3.44
C ILE A 399 10.13 -12.75 -4.52
N ASN A 400 11.22 -12.93 -5.30
CA ASN A 400 11.66 -11.98 -6.32
C ASN A 400 10.47 -11.50 -7.18
N ASN A 401 10.16 -10.21 -7.07
CA ASN A 401 8.99 -9.64 -7.72
C ASN A 401 9.27 -8.19 -8.16
N PRO A 402 9.07 -7.84 -9.44
CA PRO A 402 9.28 -6.48 -9.93
C PRO A 402 8.37 -5.45 -9.24
N THR A 403 7.21 -5.87 -8.73
CA THR A 403 6.30 -5.00 -7.97
C THR A 403 6.90 -4.58 -6.63
N LEU A 404 7.63 -5.48 -5.95
CA LEU A 404 8.34 -5.10 -4.72
C LEU A 404 9.42 -4.06 -5.03
N GLN A 405 10.15 -4.23 -6.14
CA GLN A 405 11.15 -3.25 -6.54
C GLN A 405 10.53 -1.88 -6.81
N ARG A 406 9.40 -1.81 -7.53
CA ARG A 406 8.66 -0.54 -7.72
C ARG A 406 8.25 0.12 -6.41
N MET A 407 7.81 -0.66 -5.42
CA MET A 407 7.50 -0.11 -4.09
C MET A 407 8.75 0.40 -3.37
N LYS A 408 9.89 -0.30 -3.49
CA LYS A 408 11.17 0.15 -2.93
C LYS A 408 11.71 1.40 -3.60
N ASP A 409 11.48 1.56 -4.91
CA ASP A 409 11.86 2.76 -5.66
C ASP A 409 11.08 4.02 -5.19
N LEU A 410 9.96 3.85 -4.46
CA LEU A 410 9.22 4.95 -3.81
C LEU A 410 9.75 5.33 -2.41
N VAL A 411 10.75 4.63 -1.88
CA VAL A 411 11.35 4.97 -0.57
C VAL A 411 11.83 6.44 -0.51
N PRO A 412 12.51 7.01 -1.52
CA PRO A 412 12.90 8.42 -1.49
C PRO A 412 11.69 9.37 -1.38
N LEU A 413 10.59 9.07 -2.06
CA LEU A 413 9.35 9.86 -1.96
C LEU A 413 8.81 9.86 -0.52
N TYR A 414 8.78 8.70 0.16
CA TYR A 414 8.32 8.62 1.54
C TYR A 414 9.25 9.34 2.52
N LEU A 415 10.57 9.28 2.29
CA LEU A 415 11.53 10.06 3.07
C LEU A 415 11.32 11.56 2.88
N CYS A 416 11.08 12.02 1.64
CA CYS A 416 10.72 13.42 1.39
C CYS A 416 9.41 13.82 2.08
N LYS A 417 8.37 12.97 2.04
CA LYS A 417 7.09 13.22 2.74
C LYS A 417 7.22 13.26 4.27
N ASP A 418 8.25 12.62 4.83
CA ASP A 418 8.61 12.73 6.25
C ASP A 418 9.45 13.98 6.57
N GLY A 419 9.94 14.69 5.55
CA GLY A 419 10.88 15.82 5.69
C GLY A 419 12.36 15.44 5.72
N ASP A 420 12.71 14.15 5.57
CA ASP A 420 14.09 13.66 5.51
C ASP A 420 14.66 13.72 4.07
N TYR A 421 14.87 14.94 3.57
CA TYR A 421 15.44 15.17 2.23
C TYR A 421 16.86 14.62 2.08
N SER A 422 17.69 14.76 3.12
CA SER A 422 19.06 14.24 3.13
C SER A 422 19.07 12.72 3.01
N GLY A 423 18.25 12.03 3.80
CA GLY A 423 18.08 10.58 3.73
C GLY A 423 17.52 10.12 2.38
N ALA A 424 16.61 10.89 1.78
CA ALA A 424 16.08 10.62 0.44
C ALA A 424 17.18 10.68 -0.63
N VAL A 425 17.97 11.76 -0.65
CA VAL A 425 19.09 11.95 -1.59
C VAL A 425 20.16 10.87 -1.40
N CYS A 426 20.54 10.57 -0.15
CA CYS A 426 21.48 9.50 0.15
C CYS A 426 20.97 8.14 -0.33
N HIS A 427 19.68 7.83 -0.13
CA HIS A 427 19.10 6.56 -0.59
C HIS A 427 19.08 6.47 -2.12
N MET A 428 18.73 7.55 -2.82
CA MET A 428 18.72 7.57 -4.29
C MET A 428 20.09 7.32 -4.91
N LEU A 429 21.14 7.88 -4.29
CA LEU A 429 22.51 7.85 -4.78
C LEU A 429 23.34 6.69 -4.21
N SER A 430 22.79 5.91 -3.27
CA SER A 430 23.48 4.75 -2.69
C SER A 430 23.56 3.62 -3.72
N LEU A 431 24.74 3.01 -3.82
CA LEU A 431 24.93 1.75 -4.52
C LEU A 431 24.34 0.62 -3.66
N MET A 432 23.46 -0.18 -4.24
CA MET A 432 22.96 -1.39 -3.58
C MET A 432 23.83 -2.58 -4.04
N PRO A 433 24.17 -3.55 -3.18
CA PRO A 433 24.95 -4.71 -3.58
C PRO A 433 24.32 -5.42 -4.78
N GLY A 434 25.02 -5.45 -5.92
CA GLY A 434 24.57 -6.11 -7.15
C GLY A 434 23.53 -5.33 -7.99
N ALA A 435 23.24 -4.06 -7.68
CA ALA A 435 22.31 -3.23 -8.45
C ALA A 435 22.81 -1.80 -8.66
N THR A 436 22.41 -1.18 -9.77
CA THR A 436 22.65 0.25 -10.01
C THR A 436 21.93 1.11 -8.97
N CYS A 437 22.44 2.32 -8.70
CA CYS A 437 21.76 3.24 -7.80
C CYS A 437 20.36 3.60 -8.35
N HIS A 438 19.44 3.98 -7.46
CA HIS A 438 18.09 4.35 -7.89
C HIS A 438 18.09 5.56 -8.85
N ALA A 439 18.98 6.52 -8.60
CA ALA A 439 19.17 7.69 -9.45
C ALA A 439 19.41 7.35 -10.93
N SER A 440 20.12 6.25 -11.22
CA SER A 440 20.41 5.83 -12.60
C SER A 440 19.18 5.29 -13.35
N ARG A 441 18.06 5.04 -12.66
CA ARG A 441 16.82 4.49 -13.23
C ARG A 441 15.69 5.50 -13.33
N LEU A 442 15.90 6.72 -12.82
CA LEU A 442 14.90 7.78 -12.89
C LEU A 442 14.56 8.12 -14.34
N THR A 443 13.27 8.30 -14.63
CA THR A 443 12.84 8.94 -15.87
C THR A 443 13.03 10.46 -15.77
N PRO A 444 13.12 11.19 -16.89
CA PRO A 444 13.18 12.66 -16.88
C PRO A 444 12.02 13.33 -16.13
N GLN A 445 10.83 12.74 -16.16
CA GLN A 445 9.67 13.26 -15.41
C GLN A 445 9.81 13.02 -13.91
N GLN A 446 10.26 11.83 -13.49
CA GLN A 446 10.51 11.54 -12.08
C GLN A 446 11.63 12.41 -11.50
N PHE A 447 12.70 12.65 -12.28
CA PHE A 447 13.77 13.56 -11.88
C PHE A 447 13.26 14.99 -11.63
N ARG A 448 12.48 15.54 -12.56
CA ARG A 448 11.85 16.86 -12.39
C ARG A 448 10.90 16.90 -11.20
N ALA A 449 10.14 15.82 -10.95
CA ALA A 449 9.29 15.71 -9.77
C ALA A 449 10.12 15.74 -8.47
N TYR A 450 11.24 15.03 -8.39
CA TYR A 450 12.12 15.10 -7.22
C TYR A 450 12.76 16.48 -7.05
N LEU A 451 13.19 17.14 -8.12
CA LEU A 451 13.65 18.53 -8.03
C LEU A 451 12.58 19.45 -7.47
N ARG A 452 11.34 19.34 -7.96
CA ARG A 452 10.18 20.08 -7.43
C ARG A 452 9.99 19.82 -5.95
N ILE A 453 10.03 18.56 -5.51
CA ILE A 453 9.87 18.19 -4.09
C ILE A 453 10.92 18.91 -3.25
N LEU A 454 12.19 18.83 -3.67
CA LEU A 454 13.31 19.39 -2.92
C LEU A 454 13.30 20.93 -2.86
N THR A 455 12.70 21.61 -3.85
CA THR A 455 12.70 23.08 -3.94
C THR A 455 11.41 23.74 -3.46
N SER A 456 10.26 23.07 -3.60
CA SER A 456 8.95 23.63 -3.24
C SER A 456 8.48 23.25 -1.83
N GLY A 457 9.03 22.18 -1.23
CA GLY A 457 8.51 21.63 0.02
C GLY A 457 7.13 20.99 -0.11
N HIS A 458 6.71 20.64 -1.34
CA HIS A 458 5.46 19.95 -1.63
C HIS A 458 5.76 18.56 -2.19
N ALA A 459 4.90 17.59 -1.90
CA ALA A 459 4.99 16.24 -2.44
C ALA A 459 3.69 15.84 -3.13
N PRO A 460 3.74 14.97 -4.15
CA PRO A 460 2.53 14.49 -4.81
C PRO A 460 1.70 13.63 -3.86
N ASP A 461 0.38 13.68 -4.02
CA ASP A 461 -0.52 12.76 -3.35
C ASP A 461 -0.38 11.36 -3.92
N VAL A 462 -0.31 10.39 -3.02
CA VAL A 462 -0.31 8.97 -3.40
C VAL A 462 -1.76 8.52 -3.48
N ALA A 463 -2.43 8.87 -4.56
CA ALA A 463 -3.78 8.38 -4.83
C ALA A 463 -3.70 6.88 -5.15
N GLN A 464 -4.43 6.07 -4.39
CA GLN A 464 -4.56 4.64 -4.66
C GLN A 464 -5.80 4.39 -5.51
N GLU A 465 -5.62 3.81 -6.69
CA GLU A 465 -6.73 3.29 -7.49
C GLU A 465 -6.88 1.78 -7.22
N PHE A 466 -8.05 1.40 -6.70
CA PHE A 466 -8.43 0.00 -6.54
C PHE A 466 -9.08 -0.48 -7.84
N ASP A 467 -8.45 -1.44 -8.52
CA ASP A 467 -9.12 -2.17 -9.60
C ASP A 467 -10.12 -3.16 -8.99
N ALA A 468 -11.40 -2.81 -9.08
CA ALA A 468 -12.52 -3.61 -8.58
C ALA A 468 -12.69 -4.95 -9.32
N GLY A 469 -12.12 -5.12 -10.51
CA GLY A 469 -12.29 -6.31 -11.35
C GLY A 469 -11.39 -7.48 -10.96
N ASN A 470 -10.10 -7.21 -10.76
CA ASN A 470 -9.07 -8.26 -10.62
C ASN A 470 -8.39 -8.31 -9.24
N GLY A 471 -8.64 -7.34 -8.36
CA GLY A 471 -8.02 -7.30 -7.03
C GLY A 471 -6.52 -7.00 -7.04
N HIS A 472 -5.97 -6.60 -8.19
CA HIS A 472 -4.62 -6.07 -8.30
C HIS A 472 -4.64 -4.56 -8.05
N MET A 473 -3.80 -4.09 -7.14
CA MET A 473 -3.55 -2.65 -7.02
C MET A 473 -2.72 -2.20 -8.23
N ILE A 474 -3.33 -1.42 -9.12
CA ILE A 474 -2.57 -0.63 -10.09
C ILE A 474 -2.16 0.61 -9.32
N ILE A 475 -0.85 0.75 -9.04
CA ILE A 475 -0.30 1.95 -8.43
C ILE A 475 0.15 2.82 -9.62
N PRO A 476 -0.64 3.82 -10.07
CA PRO A 476 -0.11 4.82 -10.99
C PRO A 476 1.12 5.48 -10.34
N ASP A 477 2.10 5.89 -11.16
CA ASP A 477 3.31 6.51 -10.62
C ASP A 477 2.93 7.79 -9.84
N PRO A 478 3.07 7.80 -8.50
CA PRO A 478 2.64 8.94 -7.70
C PRO A 478 3.43 10.21 -8.05
N LEU A 479 4.65 10.09 -8.59
CA LEU A 479 5.45 11.24 -9.00
C LEU A 479 4.84 12.02 -10.17
N LEU A 480 3.88 11.43 -10.88
CA LEU A 480 3.14 12.04 -11.98
C LEU A 480 1.76 12.57 -11.56
N SER A 481 1.47 12.58 -10.26
CA SER A 481 0.20 13.09 -9.74
C SER A 481 0.01 14.58 -10.07
N THR A 482 -1.22 14.96 -10.39
CA THR A 482 -1.62 16.36 -10.56
C THR A 482 -1.90 17.04 -9.22
N LYS A 483 -2.08 16.28 -8.14
CA LYS A 483 -2.34 16.79 -6.80
C LYS A 483 -1.08 16.76 -5.96
N TRP A 484 -0.73 17.91 -5.39
CA TRP A 484 0.47 18.12 -4.57
C TRP A 484 0.07 18.76 -3.25
N THR A 485 0.62 18.24 -2.16
CA THR A 485 0.32 18.67 -0.79
C THR A 485 1.58 19.16 -0.09
N PRO A 486 1.48 20.18 0.78
CA PRO A 486 2.63 20.68 1.54
C PRO A 486 3.14 19.61 2.52
N ILE A 487 4.46 19.52 2.68
CA ILE A 487 5.09 18.61 3.64
C ILE A 487 5.14 19.28 5.01
N GLU A 488 4.46 18.69 6.00
CA GLU A 488 4.41 19.21 7.37
C GLU A 488 5.80 19.30 8.00
N GLY A 489 6.09 20.44 8.64
CA GLY A 489 7.37 20.67 9.33
C GLY A 489 8.59 20.75 8.40
N SER A 490 8.40 20.85 7.08
CA SER A 490 9.52 20.89 6.15
C SER A 490 10.28 22.23 6.20
N ASN A 491 11.60 22.14 6.34
CA ASN A 491 12.50 23.24 6.03
C ASN A 491 12.93 23.12 4.56
N SER A 492 13.12 24.23 3.85
CA SER A 492 13.61 24.18 2.47
C SER A 492 14.96 23.44 2.40
N PHE A 493 15.09 22.50 1.47
CA PHE A 493 16.37 21.85 1.22
C PHE A 493 17.31 22.88 0.60
N LYS A 494 18.54 22.99 1.12
CA LYS A 494 19.46 24.05 0.68
C LYS A 494 19.72 23.93 -0.81
N MET A 495 19.61 25.04 -1.55
CA MET A 495 19.73 25.03 -3.01
C MET A 495 21.07 24.44 -3.52
N ILE A 496 22.14 24.62 -2.75
CA ILE A 496 23.44 24.00 -3.05
C ILE A 496 23.38 22.46 -3.00
N GLU A 497 22.63 21.88 -2.07
CA GLU A 497 22.45 20.43 -1.97
C GLU A 497 21.51 19.90 -3.06
N VAL A 498 20.49 20.69 -3.45
CA VAL A 498 19.66 20.41 -4.63
C VAL A 498 20.53 20.33 -5.90
N LEU A 499 21.42 21.32 -6.09
CA LEU A 499 22.32 21.35 -7.24
C LEU A 499 23.29 20.17 -7.25
N LYS A 500 23.89 19.85 -6.10
CA LYS A 500 24.76 18.66 -5.96
C LYS A 500 24.01 17.37 -6.30
N PHE A 501 22.77 17.23 -5.82
CA PHE A 501 21.91 16.11 -6.18
C PHE A 501 21.67 16.06 -7.69
N ALA A 502 21.24 17.17 -8.29
CA ALA A 502 20.96 17.26 -9.73
C ALA A 502 22.16 16.83 -10.58
N LEU A 503 23.34 17.40 -10.30
CA LEU A 503 24.57 17.10 -11.04
C LEU A 503 24.97 15.63 -10.90
N ARG A 504 24.85 15.04 -9.71
CA ARG A 504 25.14 13.61 -9.51
C ARG A 504 24.16 12.70 -10.23
N VAL A 505 22.88 13.06 -10.31
CA VAL A 505 21.90 12.29 -11.10
C VAL A 505 22.25 12.37 -12.58
N LEU A 506 22.53 13.57 -13.09
CA LEU A 506 22.92 13.80 -14.48
C LEU A 506 24.19 13.02 -14.87
N ASP A 507 25.18 12.91 -13.99
CA ASP A 507 26.39 12.12 -14.22
C ASP A 507 26.12 10.61 -14.30
N CYS A 508 25.20 10.09 -13.48
CA CYS A 508 24.91 8.66 -13.41
C CYS A 508 23.70 8.17 -14.25
N ASN A 509 22.99 9.07 -14.94
CA ASN A 509 21.77 8.75 -15.68
C ASN A 509 21.79 9.39 -17.08
N THR A 510 22.08 8.59 -18.10
CA THR A 510 22.22 9.04 -19.49
C THR A 510 20.91 9.55 -20.10
N ILE A 511 19.76 9.03 -19.67
CA ILE A 511 18.43 9.44 -20.19
C ILE A 511 18.09 10.83 -19.67
N VAL A 512 18.25 11.06 -18.37
CA VAL A 512 18.03 12.35 -17.72
C VAL A 512 19.05 13.38 -18.23
N PHE A 513 20.30 12.96 -18.42
CA PHE A 513 21.35 13.79 -19.03
C PHE A 513 21.00 14.23 -20.45
N ALA A 514 20.46 13.33 -21.28
CA ALA A 514 20.16 13.61 -22.67
C ALA A 514 18.96 14.56 -22.88
N ASP A 515 17.99 14.55 -21.96
CA ASP A 515 16.70 15.24 -22.06
C ASP A 515 16.80 16.78 -21.90
N SER A 516 16.33 17.54 -22.88
CA SER A 516 16.41 19.01 -22.88
C SER A 516 15.52 19.66 -21.83
N GLU A 517 14.30 19.16 -21.63
CA GLU A 517 13.33 19.67 -20.65
C GLU A 517 13.84 19.58 -19.21
N THR A 518 14.64 18.56 -18.93
CA THR A 518 15.36 18.39 -17.66
C THR A 518 16.33 19.56 -17.41
N TRP A 519 17.13 19.93 -18.41
CA TRP A 519 18.06 21.04 -18.31
C TRP A 519 17.35 22.39 -18.19
N VAL A 520 16.26 22.59 -18.95
CA VAL A 520 15.39 23.77 -18.84
C VAL A 520 14.86 23.90 -17.42
N TYR A 521 14.35 22.82 -16.84
CA TYR A 521 13.82 22.83 -15.47
C TYR A 521 14.92 23.11 -14.44
N LEU A 522 16.07 22.44 -14.53
CA LEU A 522 17.19 22.66 -13.62
C LEU A 522 17.68 24.11 -13.65
N LEU A 523 17.90 24.68 -14.83
CA LEU A 523 18.35 26.06 -14.99
C LEU A 523 17.31 27.06 -14.46
N SER A 524 16.02 26.78 -14.71
CA SER A 524 14.93 27.60 -14.18
C SER A 524 14.89 27.58 -12.65
N VAL A 525 15.11 26.42 -12.03
CA VAL A 525 15.17 26.27 -10.57
C VAL A 525 16.38 27.03 -9.99
N VAL A 526 17.58 26.86 -10.56
CA VAL A 526 18.79 27.56 -10.08
C VAL A 526 18.71 29.08 -10.31
N SER A 527 17.95 29.51 -11.32
CA SER A 527 17.68 30.92 -11.62
C SER A 527 16.46 31.48 -10.88
N SER A 528 15.94 30.80 -9.86
CA SER A 528 14.72 31.20 -9.15
C SER A 528 14.98 31.60 -7.70
N ASN A 529 14.14 32.49 -7.17
CA ASN A 529 14.12 32.83 -5.74
C ASN A 529 13.42 31.74 -4.92
N PHE A 530 12.34 31.20 -5.47
CA PHE A 530 11.56 30.11 -4.89
C PHE A 530 10.77 29.38 -5.98
N THR A 531 10.29 28.18 -5.67
CA THR A 531 9.38 27.40 -6.52
C THR A 531 7.96 27.48 -5.94
N THR A 532 6.95 27.79 -6.77
CA THR A 532 5.56 27.83 -6.32
C THR A 532 5.04 26.44 -5.93
N PRO A 533 3.91 26.35 -5.18
CA PRO A 533 3.26 25.08 -4.90
C PRO A 533 2.95 24.25 -6.16
N ASP A 534 2.65 24.91 -7.28
CA ASP A 534 2.40 24.30 -8.60
C ASP A 534 3.67 23.79 -9.31
N GLY A 535 4.84 23.99 -8.70
CA GLY A 535 6.12 23.54 -9.24
C GLY A 535 6.74 24.48 -10.27
N VAL A 536 6.26 25.72 -10.35
CA VAL A 536 6.76 26.73 -11.28
C VAL A 536 7.86 27.54 -10.60
N PRO A 537 9.11 27.54 -11.12
CA PRO A 537 10.17 28.37 -10.58
C PRO A 537 9.90 29.86 -10.86
N VAL A 538 9.99 30.71 -9.85
CA VAL A 538 9.83 32.17 -9.98
C VAL A 538 11.20 32.80 -10.16
N GLY A 539 11.47 33.29 -11.37
CA GLY A 539 12.79 33.79 -11.75
C GLY A 539 13.32 34.93 -10.89
N ALA A 540 14.65 34.96 -10.75
CA ALA A 540 15.40 35.92 -9.95
C ALA A 540 16.36 36.74 -10.81
N PHE A 541 16.48 38.03 -10.49
CA PHE A 541 17.49 38.91 -11.06
C PHE A 541 18.72 38.91 -10.18
N TYR A 542 19.83 38.39 -10.69
CA TYR A 542 21.10 38.41 -9.99
C TYR A 542 21.99 39.53 -10.54
N ALA A 543 22.66 40.24 -9.63
CA ALA A 543 23.69 41.20 -10.00
C ALA A 543 24.80 40.49 -10.78
N GLU A 544 25.27 41.12 -11.85
CA GLU A 544 26.38 40.60 -12.66
C GLU A 544 27.68 40.57 -11.82
N PRO A 545 28.34 39.40 -11.69
CA PRO A 545 29.62 39.31 -11.01
C PRO A 545 30.70 40.09 -11.76
N ASP A 546 31.75 40.53 -11.07
CA ASP A 546 32.88 41.17 -11.74
C ASP A 546 33.62 40.21 -12.71
N VAL A 547 34.35 40.78 -13.67
CA VAL A 547 35.03 40.01 -14.72
C VAL A 547 36.06 39.02 -14.14
N THR A 548 36.76 39.41 -13.07
CA THR A 548 37.76 38.55 -12.43
C THR A 548 37.09 37.31 -11.86
N TYR A 549 35.97 37.50 -11.15
CA TYR A 549 35.17 36.40 -10.63
C TYR A 549 34.63 35.50 -11.74
N GLN A 550 34.09 36.07 -12.82
CA GLN A 550 33.56 35.29 -13.95
C GLN A 550 34.62 34.40 -14.61
N THR A 551 35.87 34.87 -14.73
CA THR A 551 36.99 34.10 -15.29
C THR A 551 37.45 33.00 -14.35
N VAL A 552 37.73 33.31 -13.08
CA VAL A 552 38.20 32.31 -12.10
C VAL A 552 37.16 31.22 -11.86
N THR A 553 35.87 31.60 -11.84
CA THR A 553 34.77 30.66 -11.61
C THR A 553 34.61 29.66 -12.75
N ARG A 554 35.02 30.00 -13.98
CA ARG A 554 34.94 29.08 -15.13
C ARG A 554 35.88 27.89 -14.96
N ASP A 555 37.13 28.14 -14.60
CA ASP A 555 38.11 27.09 -14.37
C ASP A 555 37.73 26.25 -13.15
N ALA A 556 37.29 26.90 -12.07
CA ALA A 556 36.83 26.22 -10.86
C ALA A 556 35.59 25.35 -11.13
N ALA A 557 34.60 25.83 -11.91
CA ALA A 557 33.40 25.07 -12.25
C ALA A 557 33.75 23.83 -13.10
N SER A 558 34.66 23.96 -14.06
CA SER A 558 35.15 22.82 -14.84
C SER A 558 35.84 21.78 -13.95
N ALA A 559 36.72 22.21 -13.05
CA ALA A 559 37.41 21.31 -12.11
C ALA A 559 36.44 20.55 -11.18
N ILE A 560 35.39 21.22 -10.68
CA ILE A 560 34.34 20.59 -9.85
C ILE A 560 33.61 19.49 -10.64
N LEU A 561 33.31 19.75 -11.92
CA LEU A 561 32.59 18.80 -12.77
C LEU A 561 33.49 17.63 -13.21
N GLU A 562 34.77 17.87 -13.45
CA GLU A 562 35.76 16.82 -13.69
C GLU A 562 35.95 15.91 -12.46
N GLU A 563 35.98 16.48 -11.24
CA GLU A 563 36.00 15.70 -10.00
C GLU A 563 34.75 14.84 -9.86
N LEU A 564 33.57 15.38 -10.22
CA LEU A 564 32.32 14.64 -10.21
C LEU A 564 32.40 13.40 -11.11
N THR A 565 32.78 13.57 -12.37
CA THR A 565 32.86 12.45 -13.32
C THR A 565 33.95 11.44 -12.91
N THR A 566 35.02 11.88 -12.27
CA THR A 566 36.11 10.99 -11.83
C THR A 566 35.79 10.20 -10.56
N THR A 567 35.08 10.81 -9.61
CA THR A 567 34.90 10.26 -8.25
C THR A 567 33.45 9.87 -7.92
N SER A 568 32.49 10.21 -8.80
CA SER A 568 31.03 10.14 -8.56
C SER A 568 30.55 10.90 -7.32
N ARG A 569 31.39 11.82 -6.82
CA ARG A 569 31.15 12.69 -5.67
C ARG A 569 31.40 14.13 -6.09
N ILE A 570 30.63 15.04 -5.50
CA ILE A 570 30.78 16.47 -5.78
C ILE A 570 31.10 17.21 -4.49
N GLN A 571 32.22 17.94 -4.49
CA GLN A 571 32.58 18.86 -3.44
C GLN A 571 32.61 20.27 -4.02
N ILE A 572 31.82 21.16 -3.45
CA ILE A 572 31.80 22.56 -3.88
C ILE A 572 32.56 23.36 -2.80
N PRO A 573 33.74 23.91 -3.11
CA PRO A 573 34.53 24.65 -2.15
C PRO A 573 33.76 25.87 -1.64
N LYS A 574 33.86 26.20 -0.35
CA LYS A 574 33.23 27.41 0.22
C LYS A 574 33.71 28.71 -0.47
N ALA A 575 34.92 28.70 -1.01
CA ALA A 575 35.45 29.82 -1.79
C ALA A 575 34.66 30.06 -3.08
N PHE A 576 34.05 29.02 -3.65
CA PHE A 576 33.26 29.09 -4.88
C PHE A 576 31.95 29.87 -4.70
N GLU A 577 31.38 29.91 -3.49
CA GLU A 577 30.16 30.68 -3.19
C GLU A 577 30.46 32.05 -2.54
N ARG A 578 31.74 32.42 -2.38
CA ARG A 578 32.13 33.64 -1.65
C ARG A 578 31.77 34.88 -2.47
N GLY A 579 30.93 35.75 -1.89
CA GLY A 579 30.51 37.02 -2.50
C GLY A 579 29.28 36.89 -3.39
N TYR A 580 29.22 35.87 -4.25
CA TYR A 580 28.16 35.68 -5.24
C TYR A 580 27.55 34.26 -5.20
N PRO A 581 26.88 33.85 -4.10
CA PRO A 581 26.44 32.46 -3.91
C PRO A 581 25.43 31.99 -4.98
N ASP A 582 24.44 32.81 -5.32
CA ASP A 582 23.41 32.42 -6.29
C ASP A 582 23.93 32.43 -7.73
N GLN A 583 24.77 33.42 -8.06
CA GLN A 583 25.45 33.48 -9.35
C GLN A 583 26.42 32.31 -9.53
N ALA A 584 27.16 31.92 -8.48
CA ALA A 584 28.05 30.77 -8.52
C ALA A 584 27.31 29.49 -8.87
N ARG A 585 26.14 29.26 -8.24
CA ARG A 585 25.29 28.10 -8.53
C ARG A 585 24.79 28.10 -9.97
N LEU A 586 24.35 29.26 -10.47
CA LEU A 586 23.91 29.42 -11.86
C LEU A 586 25.06 29.15 -12.84
N LEU A 587 26.26 29.68 -12.57
CA LEU A 587 27.45 29.46 -13.39
C LEU A 587 27.88 27.99 -13.39
N LEU A 588 27.82 27.30 -12.25
CA LEU A 588 28.11 25.87 -12.18
C LEU A 588 27.12 25.02 -13.00
N ALA A 589 25.81 25.30 -12.88
CA ALA A 589 24.79 24.64 -13.69
C ALA A 589 24.95 24.94 -15.19
N THR A 590 25.33 26.17 -15.53
CA THR A 590 25.61 26.60 -16.90
C THR A 590 26.84 25.90 -17.47
N GLN A 591 27.91 25.74 -16.68
CA GLN A 591 29.09 24.98 -17.11
C GLN A 591 28.77 23.50 -17.33
N ALA A 592 27.94 22.91 -16.47
CA ALA A 592 27.48 21.53 -16.65
C ALA A 592 26.68 21.36 -17.95
N LEU A 593 25.85 22.34 -18.30
CA LEU A 593 25.15 22.37 -19.59
C LEU A 593 26.14 22.47 -20.77
N VAL A 594 27.19 23.28 -20.66
CA VAL A 594 28.22 23.39 -21.70
C VAL A 594 28.88 22.02 -21.95
N LEU A 595 29.27 21.31 -20.88
CA LEU A 595 29.81 19.95 -20.98
C LEU A 595 28.80 18.98 -21.62
N ARG A 596 27.52 19.10 -21.27
CA ARG A 596 26.45 18.31 -21.90
C ARG A 596 26.38 18.53 -23.41
N ILE A 597 26.45 19.77 -23.87
CA ILE A 597 26.39 20.11 -25.29
C ILE A 597 27.66 19.60 -26.02
N PHE A 598 28.82 19.65 -25.36
CA PHE A 598 30.04 19.08 -25.93
C PHE A 598 30.00 17.56 -26.07
N HIS A 599 29.31 16.87 -25.15
CA HIS A 599 29.15 15.43 -25.19
C HIS A 599 28.22 14.98 -26.33
N SER A 600 27.08 15.65 -26.51
CA SER A 600 26.11 15.29 -27.56
C SER A 600 25.24 16.48 -27.96
N GLN A 601 24.63 16.40 -29.14
CA GLN A 601 23.68 17.40 -29.61
C GLN A 601 22.52 17.59 -28.61
N LEU A 602 22.05 18.83 -28.47
CA LEU A 602 20.95 19.21 -27.59
C LEU A 602 19.92 19.97 -28.41
N LYS A 603 18.72 19.38 -28.54
CA LYS A 603 17.56 19.97 -29.21
C LYS A 603 16.29 19.56 -28.45
N PRO A 604 15.33 20.47 -28.20
CA PRO A 604 15.37 21.90 -28.51
C PRO A 604 16.32 22.73 -27.63
N ILE A 605 16.91 23.79 -28.18
CA ILE A 605 17.78 24.75 -27.48
C ILE A 605 17.04 26.04 -27.07
N LEU A 606 15.92 26.38 -27.72
CA LEU A 606 15.23 27.63 -27.48
C LEU A 606 14.75 27.78 -26.02
N GLY A 607 14.25 26.69 -25.43
CA GLY A 607 13.85 26.67 -24.01
C GLY A 607 15.02 26.94 -23.05
N ILE A 608 16.23 26.49 -23.41
CA ILE A 608 17.45 26.74 -22.63
C ILE A 608 17.82 28.21 -22.65
N ILE A 609 17.78 28.85 -23.82
CA ILE A 609 18.05 30.30 -23.96
C ILE A 609 17.06 31.09 -23.11
N MET A 610 15.78 30.70 -23.11
CA MET A 610 14.74 31.36 -22.32
C MET A 610 14.95 31.28 -20.80
N CYS A 611 15.67 30.27 -20.30
CA CYS A 611 16.01 30.18 -18.88
C CYS A 611 16.85 31.37 -18.39
N PHE A 612 17.59 32.04 -19.29
CA PHE A 612 18.46 33.15 -18.95
C PHE A 612 17.78 34.53 -19.03
N LYS A 613 16.46 34.60 -19.20
CA LYS A 613 15.75 35.88 -19.43
C LYS A 613 15.98 36.93 -18.35
N PHE A 614 16.18 36.50 -17.11
CA PHE A 614 16.44 37.39 -15.97
C PHE A 614 17.94 37.65 -15.73
N ASN A 615 18.83 36.87 -16.35
CA ASN A 615 20.27 36.88 -16.10
C ASN A 615 21.05 36.87 -17.43
N ARG A 616 20.92 37.94 -18.22
CA ARG A 616 21.56 38.07 -19.55
C ARG A 616 23.08 37.90 -19.54
N TRP A 617 23.73 38.30 -18.44
CA TRP A 617 25.16 38.12 -18.25
C TRP A 617 25.56 36.63 -18.21
N ALA A 618 24.71 35.76 -17.67
CA ALA A 618 24.94 34.32 -17.63
C ALA A 618 24.74 33.68 -19.02
N LEU A 619 23.80 34.19 -19.84
CA LEU A 619 23.65 33.80 -21.24
C LEU A 619 24.89 34.15 -22.06
N ARG A 620 25.44 35.34 -21.81
CA ARG A 620 26.70 35.78 -22.42
C ARG A 620 27.84 34.85 -21.99
N TRP A 621 27.93 34.54 -20.70
CA TRP A 621 28.93 33.62 -20.17
C TRP A 621 28.81 32.21 -20.80
N PHE A 622 27.59 31.69 -20.95
CA PHE A 622 27.28 30.44 -21.64
C PHE A 622 27.80 30.42 -23.07
N PHE A 623 27.52 31.48 -23.85
CA PHE A 623 28.02 31.62 -25.22
C PHE A 623 29.55 31.58 -25.28
N TYR A 624 30.22 32.37 -24.42
CA TYR A 624 31.69 32.40 -24.39
C TYR A 624 32.31 31.07 -23.94
N SER A 625 31.64 30.31 -23.06
CA SER A 625 32.10 28.97 -22.67
C SER A 625 32.02 27.96 -23.83
N LEU A 626 31.11 28.15 -24.78
CA LEU A 626 30.99 27.30 -25.98
C LEU A 626 32.00 27.64 -27.08
N LEU A 627 32.61 28.83 -27.07
CA LEU A 627 33.56 29.26 -28.10
C LEU A 627 34.81 28.40 -28.21
N VAL A 628 35.11 27.61 -27.18
CA VAL A 628 36.19 26.61 -27.22
C VAL A 628 35.98 25.60 -28.37
N ARG A 629 34.72 25.38 -28.78
CA ARG A 629 34.33 24.50 -29.90
C ARG A 629 33.41 25.24 -30.90
N PRO A 630 33.97 25.97 -31.87
CA PRO A 630 33.19 26.73 -32.86
C PRO A 630 32.24 25.87 -33.70
N ASP A 631 32.59 24.60 -33.93
CA ASP A 631 31.75 23.61 -34.63
C ASP A 631 30.42 23.37 -33.91
N VAL A 632 30.48 23.22 -32.58
CA VAL A 632 29.30 23.04 -31.72
C VAL A 632 28.44 24.29 -31.72
N LEU A 633 29.08 25.47 -31.66
CA LEU A 633 28.37 26.74 -31.63
C LEU A 633 27.66 27.00 -32.98
N HIS A 634 28.30 26.69 -34.10
CA HIS A 634 27.66 26.72 -35.41
C HIS A 634 26.45 25.77 -35.49
N TYR A 635 26.57 24.55 -34.96
CA TYR A 635 25.44 23.62 -34.86
C TYR A 635 24.27 24.19 -34.04
N LEU A 636 24.55 24.83 -32.89
CA LEU A 636 23.50 25.45 -32.07
C LEU A 636 22.79 26.59 -32.81
N LEU A 637 23.53 27.39 -33.61
CA LEU A 637 22.93 28.42 -34.45
C LEU A 637 21.93 27.81 -35.44
N CYS A 638 22.33 26.72 -36.11
CA CYS A 638 21.46 25.97 -37.01
C CYS A 638 20.19 25.48 -36.30
N CYS A 639 20.33 24.81 -35.16
CA CYS A 639 19.19 24.30 -34.39
C CYS A 639 18.25 25.41 -33.92
N LEU A 640 18.81 26.52 -33.44
CA LEU A 640 18.00 27.66 -33.01
C LEU A 640 17.20 28.26 -34.16
N LEU A 641 17.82 28.44 -35.33
CA LEU A 641 17.13 28.98 -36.50
C LEU A 641 16.06 28.01 -37.03
N GLU A 642 16.34 26.70 -37.07
CA GLU A 642 15.33 25.68 -37.35
C GLU A 642 14.14 25.73 -36.39
N GLU A 643 14.40 25.85 -35.08
CA GLU A 643 13.36 25.94 -34.06
C GLU A 643 12.54 27.23 -34.23
N LEU A 644 13.18 28.36 -34.52
CA LEU A 644 12.47 29.63 -34.74
C LEU A 644 11.60 29.61 -36.01
N SER A 645 11.99 28.81 -37.01
CA SER A 645 11.24 28.62 -38.25
C SER A 645 10.14 27.55 -38.18
N ASP A 646 10.16 26.66 -37.18
CA ASP A 646 9.15 25.60 -36.99
C ASP A 646 7.81 26.18 -36.50
N GLU A 647 6.70 25.79 -37.17
CA GLU A 647 5.34 26.28 -36.92
C GLU A 647 4.91 26.14 -35.45
N ARG A 648 5.33 25.07 -34.76
CA ARG A 648 4.98 24.82 -33.36
C ARG A 648 5.56 25.89 -32.44
N TYR A 649 6.78 26.34 -32.74
CA TYR A 649 7.44 27.39 -31.97
C TYR A 649 6.98 28.78 -32.39
N GLN A 650 6.60 29.00 -33.64
CA GLN A 650 5.98 30.26 -34.07
C GLN A 650 4.67 30.55 -33.31
N LEU A 651 3.86 29.52 -33.02
CA LEU A 651 2.68 29.67 -32.17
C LEU A 651 3.03 30.05 -30.73
N LEU A 652 4.15 29.54 -30.21
CA LEU A 652 4.66 29.91 -28.87
C LEU A 652 5.24 31.34 -28.86
N GLN A 653 5.92 31.74 -29.94
CA GLN A 653 6.48 33.08 -30.10
C GLN A 653 5.41 34.18 -30.01
N ARG A 654 4.19 33.93 -30.48
CA ARG A 654 3.07 34.89 -30.35
C ARG A 654 2.70 35.23 -28.91
N LYS A 655 3.13 34.41 -27.94
CA LYS A 655 2.90 34.64 -26.51
C LYS A 655 4.10 35.28 -25.81
N TRP A 656 5.20 35.50 -26.50
CA TRP A 656 6.40 36.07 -25.90
C TRP A 656 6.22 37.56 -25.61
N SER A 657 6.84 37.98 -24.52
CA SER A 657 7.03 39.39 -24.21
C SER A 657 8.12 40.00 -25.10
N GLU A 658 8.15 41.33 -25.20
CA GLU A 658 9.25 42.06 -25.85
C GLU A 658 10.63 41.66 -25.28
N THR A 659 10.69 41.36 -23.99
CA THR A 659 11.94 40.96 -23.31
C THR A 659 12.47 39.60 -23.79
N GLU A 660 11.57 38.67 -24.15
CA GLU A 660 11.92 37.33 -24.63
C GLU A 660 12.36 37.38 -26.09
N HIS A 661 11.67 38.16 -26.94
CA HIS A 661 12.14 38.46 -28.29
C HIS A 661 13.52 39.14 -28.29
N SER A 662 13.71 40.13 -27.41
CA SER A 662 14.98 40.82 -27.19
C SER A 662 16.08 39.86 -26.71
N LEU A 663 15.78 38.89 -25.86
CA LEU A 663 16.76 37.91 -25.37
C LEU A 663 17.28 37.00 -26.48
N VAL A 664 16.39 36.44 -27.29
CA VAL A 664 16.76 35.58 -28.43
C VAL A 664 17.58 36.36 -29.45
N ALA A 665 17.14 37.58 -29.76
CA ALA A 665 17.87 38.49 -30.62
C ALA A 665 19.27 38.80 -30.07
N TYR A 666 19.39 39.05 -28.77
CA TYR A 666 20.67 39.29 -28.11
C TYR A 666 21.61 38.07 -28.24
N PHE A 667 21.09 36.84 -28.07
CA PHE A 667 21.87 35.62 -28.27
C PHE A 667 22.37 35.47 -29.70
N LEU A 668 21.48 35.66 -30.68
CA LEU A 668 21.85 35.64 -32.10
C LEU A 668 22.87 36.72 -32.45
N CYS A 669 22.75 37.91 -31.85
CA CYS A 669 23.67 39.01 -32.09
C CYS A 669 25.12 38.70 -31.66
N MET A 670 25.32 37.86 -30.63
CA MET A 670 26.67 37.45 -30.21
C MET A 670 27.43 36.68 -31.31
N TYR A 671 26.74 35.91 -32.16
CA TYR A 671 27.36 35.26 -33.33
C TYR A 671 27.90 36.28 -34.35
N PHE A 672 27.25 37.45 -34.43
CA PHE A 672 27.70 38.52 -35.31
C PHE A 672 28.87 39.30 -34.70
N TRP A 673 28.88 39.52 -33.39
CA TRP A 673 29.99 40.21 -32.72
C TRP A 673 31.26 39.37 -32.62
N GLU A 674 31.15 38.05 -32.56
CA GLU A 674 32.31 37.20 -32.34
C GLU A 674 33.08 36.92 -33.64
N ASN A 675 34.35 37.32 -33.69
CA ASN A 675 35.15 37.27 -34.93
C ASN A 675 35.50 35.84 -35.34
N SER A 676 35.61 34.91 -34.39
CA SER A 676 35.87 33.49 -34.69
C SER A 676 34.71 32.79 -35.39
N MET A 677 33.50 33.37 -35.34
CA MET A 677 32.32 32.83 -36.02
C MET A 677 32.21 33.37 -37.44
N VAL A 678 32.42 32.47 -38.41
CA VAL A 678 32.24 32.76 -39.84
C VAL A 678 30.76 32.58 -40.21
N LEU A 679 30.16 33.63 -40.78
CA LEU A 679 28.81 33.62 -41.33
C LEU A 679 28.91 33.90 -42.83
N ASP A 680 28.71 32.87 -43.65
CA ASP A 680 28.73 32.99 -45.11
C ASP A 680 27.29 33.14 -45.64
N LEU A 681 27.09 34.20 -46.43
CA LEU A 681 25.83 34.55 -47.08
C LEU A 681 25.24 33.43 -47.94
N ASN A 682 26.08 32.55 -48.49
CA ASN A 682 25.64 31.50 -49.42
C ASN A 682 25.38 30.16 -48.74
N THR A 683 25.79 30.00 -47.48
CA THR A 683 25.66 28.73 -46.77
C THR A 683 24.61 28.80 -45.67
N TYR A 684 24.10 27.63 -45.33
CA TYR A 684 23.29 27.45 -44.15
C TYR A 684 24.13 27.72 -42.88
N PRO A 685 23.60 28.42 -41.85
CA PRO A 685 22.21 28.86 -41.70
C PRO A 685 21.93 30.32 -42.11
N THR A 686 22.94 31.08 -42.54
CA THR A 686 22.81 32.51 -42.85
C THR A 686 21.90 32.78 -44.06
N ASN A 687 22.01 31.98 -45.12
CA ASN A 687 21.14 32.12 -46.30
C ASN A 687 19.65 31.90 -45.94
N SER A 688 19.36 30.96 -45.04
CA SER A 688 18.02 30.64 -44.56
C SER A 688 17.45 31.72 -43.65
N LEU A 689 18.27 32.30 -42.76
CA LEU A 689 17.90 33.46 -41.95
C LEU A 689 17.45 34.64 -42.82
N LEU A 690 18.18 34.94 -43.90
CA LEU A 690 17.83 36.01 -44.83
C LEU A 690 16.61 35.67 -45.69
N ALA A 691 16.45 34.41 -46.10
CA ALA A 691 15.30 33.98 -46.88
C ALA A 691 13.98 34.04 -46.09
N THR A 692 14.05 33.90 -44.77
CA THR A 692 12.88 33.88 -43.86
C THR A 692 12.71 35.19 -43.09
N TRP A 693 13.37 36.27 -43.51
CA TRP A 693 13.30 37.57 -42.85
C TRP A 693 11.93 38.23 -43.05
N ASN A 694 11.22 38.48 -41.95
CA ASN A 694 9.91 39.12 -41.90
C ASN A 694 9.68 39.75 -40.51
N GLU A 695 10.06 41.02 -40.36
CA GLU A 695 10.00 41.78 -39.10
C GLU A 695 8.56 41.91 -38.55
N SER A 696 7.56 41.91 -39.44
CA SER A 696 6.14 42.02 -39.05
C SER A 696 5.60 40.76 -38.39
N HIS A 697 6.10 39.59 -38.78
CA HIS A 697 5.66 38.30 -38.25
C HIS A 697 6.59 37.77 -37.15
N ASN A 698 7.84 38.23 -37.10
CA ASN A 698 8.87 37.76 -36.17
C ASN A 698 9.54 38.94 -35.43
N PRO A 699 9.00 39.39 -34.27
CA PRO A 699 9.54 40.55 -33.54
C PRO A 699 11.00 40.41 -33.06
N TRP A 700 11.50 39.18 -32.91
CA TRP A 700 12.91 38.93 -32.58
C TRP A 700 13.87 39.32 -33.72
N GLN A 701 13.42 39.28 -34.98
CA GLN A 701 14.24 39.70 -36.13
C GLN A 701 14.45 41.22 -36.12
N LEU A 702 13.39 41.98 -35.84
CA LEU A 702 13.49 43.43 -35.64
C LEU A 702 14.46 43.76 -34.50
N SER A 703 14.33 43.06 -33.36
CA SER A 703 15.24 43.25 -32.23
C SER A 703 16.70 42.93 -32.59
N LEU A 704 16.93 41.89 -33.41
CA LEU A 704 18.27 41.50 -33.86
C LEU A 704 18.89 42.59 -34.74
N LYS A 705 18.14 43.09 -35.72
CA LYS A 705 18.57 44.22 -36.57
C LYS A 705 18.97 45.44 -35.73
N LEU A 706 18.13 45.84 -34.78
CA LEU A 706 18.42 46.98 -33.89
C LEU A 706 19.71 46.76 -33.08
N TYR A 707 19.95 45.55 -32.55
CA TYR A 707 21.20 45.26 -31.84
C TYR A 707 22.44 45.37 -32.73
N LEU A 708 22.34 44.91 -33.99
CA LEU A 708 23.41 44.98 -34.97
C LEU A 708 23.69 46.43 -35.40
N GLU A 709 22.66 47.23 -35.63
CA GLU A 709 22.76 48.65 -35.99
C GLU A 709 23.41 49.49 -34.88
N CYS A 710 23.05 49.24 -33.62
CA CYS A 710 23.67 49.91 -32.49
C CYS A 710 25.15 49.53 -32.28
N ASN A 711 25.62 48.43 -32.89
CA ASN A 711 26.97 47.89 -32.67
C ASN A 711 27.74 47.64 -33.98
N VAL A 712 27.47 48.40 -35.05
CA VAL A 712 28.09 48.22 -36.38
C VAL A 712 29.61 48.21 -36.34
N ALA A 713 30.21 48.99 -35.43
CA ALA A 713 31.66 49.06 -35.26
C ALA A 713 32.30 47.71 -34.88
N LYS A 714 31.55 46.80 -34.23
CA LYS A 714 32.01 45.46 -33.84
C LYS A 714 31.91 44.43 -34.97
N LEU A 715 31.25 44.76 -36.09
CA LEU A 715 31.01 43.82 -37.19
C LEU A 715 32.19 43.81 -38.17
N THR A 716 32.57 42.60 -38.59
CA THR A 716 33.51 42.40 -39.72
C THR A 716 32.88 42.88 -41.04
N PRO A 717 33.69 43.21 -42.08
CA PRO A 717 33.17 43.65 -43.37
C PRO A 717 32.11 42.71 -43.97
N GLU A 718 32.29 41.40 -43.83
CA GLU A 718 31.38 40.36 -44.32
C GLU A 718 30.04 40.43 -43.57
N LYS A 719 30.08 40.58 -42.24
CA LYS A 719 28.88 40.67 -41.41
C LYS A 719 28.13 41.99 -41.61
N ARG A 720 28.83 43.08 -41.98
CA ARG A 720 28.18 44.33 -42.40
C ARG A 720 27.41 44.17 -43.71
N LYS A 721 27.88 43.33 -44.64
CA LYS A 721 27.11 43.01 -45.86
C LYS A 721 25.81 42.29 -45.52
N ILE A 722 25.84 41.34 -44.57
CA ILE A 722 24.64 40.66 -44.07
C ILE A 722 23.65 41.68 -43.48
N LEU A 723 24.13 42.60 -42.62
CA LEU A 723 23.29 43.65 -42.04
C LEU A 723 22.64 44.55 -43.11
N HIS A 724 23.39 44.92 -44.15
CA HIS A 724 22.85 45.73 -45.26
C HIS A 724 21.71 45.01 -46.00
N LEU A 725 21.81 43.69 -46.20
CA LEU A 725 20.73 42.90 -46.80
C LEU A 725 19.49 42.83 -45.89
N ILE A 726 19.69 42.64 -44.58
CA ILE A 726 18.62 42.70 -43.58
C ILE A 726 17.88 44.04 -43.66
N GLN A 727 18.61 45.15 -43.76
CA GLN A 727 18.03 46.50 -43.87
C GLN A 727 17.22 46.71 -45.15
N GLN A 728 17.59 46.06 -46.25
CA GLN A 728 16.85 46.13 -47.51
C GLN A 728 15.54 45.34 -47.46
N GLN A 729 15.53 44.19 -46.78
CA GLN A 729 14.35 43.33 -46.65
C GLN A 729 13.35 43.81 -45.57
N GLY A 730 13.81 44.62 -44.61
CA GLY A 730 12.97 45.21 -43.55
C GLY A 730 12.26 46.51 -43.93
N LYS A 731 12.35 46.95 -45.19
CA LYS A 731 11.57 48.06 -45.76
C LYS A 731 10.43 47.48 -46.58
#